data_AF-A0A915ZS73-F1
#
_entry.id   AF-A0A915ZS73-F1
#
_cell.length_a   1.000
_cell.length_b   1.000
_cell.length_c   1.000
_cell.angle_alpha   90.00
_cell.angle_beta   90.00
_cell.angle_gamma   90.00
#
_symmetry.space_group_name_H-M   'P 1'
#
loop_
_entity.id
_entity.type
_entity.pdbx_description
1 polymer ?
#
loop_
_entity_poly.entity_id
_entity_poly.type
_entity_poly.pdbx_seq_one_letter_code
_entity_poly.pdbx_strand_id
1 'polypeptide(L)'
;MYSEKNIFKMIFPLNCLFLGDAPARAIQVKISDTIIVDNCTTKYEDITVSDVKSLILSKKGFSYSPDNLNLWKVDRDSVIKNIELLETFSTENDIKEKLGGKLMQPLLSLNEYFNEDSFKDKKSKSAINIIVQRLTTTTEPGKTIGEIIKEITKDLKERKPKSSYESNDMPLQQRDFSEATNKIEATAVANIERKIGNSNYWCIVSAGAPGIGKTRFGIELFDYIKKNWNPPKQWGDVHFEYLYMNFRNGLYLKEDDSELIPEVILGLRAAYAFFIEKKYAITFDIFCVKALVYGKSIFKFDSVIYYYYESLKFSNNQKLFLYLHIDEFQMIDEWDAYNKTKQFFKNMIRGIAKFMTGDYPTFIQPFLSGTTPRAIAQQKQATDISFQFVDCPLLDIKSMIRIMDHFATKFKAPTTLLDFEAPEAPTKKDAANKKKKGVAPPTTKYVYKWKLCAPLLQLLIDTGGLPRALEKLLDVCFKTIGGNGKKFFEDLEYDYDNIFSIVKNDLEKMYDIYRKVDDEMELYMNLLYHCVEGIPVEENKRLDNKKDNKEDNKGTTVKDLQTDGHFALSSYDGRDLFLIEMPFLFVCIYNDKLKIVDVELMKKAFSVNNNYMYWQEWELFVAHHISFRVNLAIKMGKNELSLRNLHPGAYGTKEDLDIVMKLKRLGIYRSREQFPLNLIVTDNSDGSKIPWDNGHCVVVNGTSAESSDMIYVMEGVSGFFYIIMVQNKWDYGSEEIKEENVSKKNVKSIKRSNLEGYETKTIIFTTQPYKGNKNLPEILIVSKDNFKSYFGPVFSARATFSLTRDINPNFWDINRLKNTLMGIGNASIYNVAAKRPYISEDHFYSVNPRAVKKQKLDLFPFDVQGTEIYAPII
;
A
#
# COMPACT_ATOMS: atom_id res chain seq x y z
N MET A 1 46.64 -25.63 7.46
CA MET A 1 47.79 -25.76 6.53
C MET A 1 48.49 -24.41 6.53
N TYR A 2 49.67 -24.31 7.12
CA TYR A 2 50.47 -23.08 7.12
C TYR A 2 50.82 -22.74 5.67
N SER A 3 50.44 -21.57 5.16
CA SER A 3 50.86 -21.13 3.83
C SER A 3 52.36 -20.90 3.87
N GLU A 4 53.12 -21.65 3.07
CA GLU A 4 54.50 -21.33 2.75
C GLU A 4 54.56 -19.86 2.30
N LYS A 5 55.33 -19.04 3.03
CA LYS A 5 55.70 -17.71 2.53
C LYS A 5 56.54 -17.95 1.29
N ASN A 6 56.00 -17.68 0.10
CA ASN A 6 56.80 -17.56 -1.11
C ASN A 6 57.81 -16.41 -0.88
N ILE A 7 59.07 -16.75 -0.56
CA ILE A 7 60.15 -15.79 -0.39
C ILE A 7 60.77 -15.57 -1.78
N PHE A 8 60.27 -14.58 -2.51
CA PHE A 8 60.86 -14.15 -3.77
C PHE A 8 62.21 -13.46 -3.53
N LYS A 9 63.23 -13.77 -4.35
CA LYS A 9 64.57 -13.20 -4.21
C LYS A 9 64.58 -11.79 -4.80
N MET A 10 64.80 -10.77 -3.95
CA MET A 10 64.88 -9.38 -4.40
C MET A 10 66.12 -9.16 -5.29
N ILE A 11 65.92 -8.55 -6.46
CA ILE A 11 66.95 -8.17 -7.43
C ILE A 11 67.42 -6.74 -7.14
N PHE A 12 66.54 -5.74 -7.24
CA PHE A 12 66.85 -4.35 -6.87
C PHE A 12 65.62 -3.55 -6.40
N PRO A 13 65.82 -2.49 -5.61
CA PRO A 13 64.77 -1.53 -5.26
C PRO A 13 64.71 -0.35 -6.26
N LEU A 14 63.51 0.03 -6.67
CA LEU A 14 63.24 1.27 -7.40
C LEU A 14 62.68 2.32 -6.44
N ASN A 15 63.38 3.44 -6.27
CA ASN A 15 62.86 4.57 -5.52
C ASN A 15 62.09 5.49 -6.46
N CYS A 16 60.78 5.63 -6.22
CA CYS A 16 59.84 6.38 -7.04
C CYS A 16 59.32 7.59 -6.26
N LEU A 17 59.31 8.76 -6.89
CA LEU A 17 58.74 9.99 -6.33
C LEU A 17 57.65 10.53 -7.27
N PHE A 18 56.50 10.94 -6.74
CA PHE A 18 55.49 11.62 -7.55
C PHE A 18 55.93 13.05 -7.84
N LEU A 19 55.70 13.53 -9.05
CA LEU A 19 56.03 14.91 -9.43
C LEU A 19 55.35 15.91 -8.48
N GLY A 20 56.10 16.87 -7.96
CA GLY A 20 55.64 17.87 -6.99
C GLY A 20 55.61 17.40 -5.53
N ASP A 21 55.95 16.14 -5.23
CA ASP A 21 56.11 15.69 -3.85
C ASP A 21 57.50 16.00 -3.29
N ALA A 22 57.57 16.25 -1.98
CA ALA A 22 58.84 16.36 -1.27
C ALA A 22 59.61 15.03 -1.29
N PRO A 23 60.96 15.04 -1.34
CA PRO A 23 61.79 13.82 -1.41
C PRO A 23 61.49 12.78 -0.31
N ALA A 24 61.10 13.25 0.88
CA ALA A 24 60.72 12.39 2.02
C ALA A 24 59.48 11.50 1.75
N ARG A 25 58.68 11.80 0.71
CA ARG A 25 57.50 11.02 0.31
C ARG A 25 57.79 9.96 -0.75
N ALA A 26 59.06 9.81 -1.16
CA ALA A 26 59.48 8.78 -2.09
C ALA A 26 59.10 7.39 -1.56
N ILE A 27 58.62 6.54 -2.46
CA ILE A 27 58.27 5.15 -2.15
C ILE A 27 59.28 4.23 -2.81
N GLN A 28 59.53 3.09 -2.18
CA GLN A 28 60.40 2.07 -2.75
C GLN A 28 59.57 0.90 -3.27
N VAL A 29 59.68 0.58 -4.55
CA VAL A 29 59.11 -0.63 -5.16
C VAL A 29 60.22 -1.69 -5.21
N LYS A 30 59.98 -2.87 -4.63
CA LYS A 30 60.97 -3.95 -4.62
C LYS A 30 60.73 -4.84 -5.84
N ILE A 31 61.75 -4.99 -6.69
CA ILE A 31 61.72 -5.90 -7.84
C ILE A 31 62.45 -7.18 -7.43
N SER A 32 61.77 -8.31 -7.55
CA SER A 32 62.30 -9.66 -7.28
C SER A 32 62.39 -10.49 -8.55
N ASP A 33 63.03 -11.66 -8.47
CA ASP A 33 63.06 -12.71 -9.50
C ASP A 33 61.68 -13.08 -10.04
N THR A 34 60.65 -12.90 -9.22
CA THR A 34 59.24 -13.02 -9.58
C THR A 34 58.40 -11.99 -8.82
N ILE A 35 57.39 -11.42 -9.47
CA ILE A 35 56.41 -10.50 -8.88
C ILE A 35 54.98 -11.03 -9.09
N ILE A 36 54.04 -10.55 -8.28
CA ILE A 36 52.61 -10.82 -8.46
C ILE A 36 51.92 -9.51 -8.85
N VAL A 37 51.31 -9.49 -10.03
CA VAL A 37 50.52 -8.38 -10.56
C VAL A 37 49.27 -8.96 -11.21
N ASP A 38 48.10 -8.37 -10.96
CA ASP A 38 46.81 -8.85 -11.46
C ASP A 38 46.52 -10.34 -11.19
N ASN A 39 46.92 -10.81 -10.00
CA ASN A 39 46.87 -12.22 -9.58
C ASN A 39 47.67 -13.20 -10.48
N CYS A 40 48.50 -12.68 -11.38
CA CYS A 40 49.41 -13.44 -12.21
C CYS A 40 50.83 -13.37 -11.64
N THR A 41 51.58 -14.45 -11.80
CA THR A 41 52.98 -14.55 -11.35
C THR A 41 53.90 -14.28 -12.54
N THR A 42 54.67 -13.19 -12.51
CA THR A 42 55.50 -12.71 -13.63
C THR A 42 56.99 -12.80 -13.26
N LYS A 43 57.81 -13.42 -14.11
CA LYS A 43 59.27 -13.52 -13.91
C LYS A 43 59.95 -12.20 -14.24
N TYR A 44 61.11 -11.94 -13.64
CA TYR A 44 61.89 -10.71 -13.85
C TYR A 44 62.11 -10.32 -15.31
N GLU A 45 62.43 -11.28 -16.17
CA GLU A 45 62.68 -11.07 -17.60
C GLU A 45 61.45 -10.49 -18.34
N ASP A 46 60.26 -10.84 -17.85
CA ASP A 46 58.95 -10.50 -18.43
C ASP A 46 58.28 -9.30 -17.75
N ILE A 47 58.88 -8.70 -16.72
CA ILE A 47 58.31 -7.54 -16.02
C ILE A 47 58.29 -6.35 -16.99
N THR A 48 57.11 -5.81 -17.26
CA THR A 48 56.92 -4.63 -18.09
C THR A 48 56.91 -3.35 -17.26
N VAL A 49 57.06 -2.20 -17.91
CA VAL A 49 56.85 -0.89 -17.27
C VAL A 49 55.40 -0.77 -16.75
N SER A 50 54.42 -1.37 -17.43
CA SER A 50 53.02 -1.40 -16.98
C SER A 50 52.86 -2.10 -15.62
N ASP A 51 53.54 -3.24 -15.42
CA ASP A 51 53.52 -3.97 -14.16
C ASP A 51 54.07 -3.11 -13.00
N VAL A 52 55.12 -2.33 -13.28
CA VAL A 52 55.68 -1.38 -12.30
C VAL A 52 54.68 -0.28 -11.94
N LYS A 53 53.88 0.22 -12.89
CA LYS A 53 52.81 1.19 -12.59
C LYS A 53 51.77 0.60 -11.63
N SER A 54 51.34 -0.63 -11.86
CA SER A 54 50.40 -1.35 -10.99
C SER A 54 50.96 -1.53 -9.57
N LEU A 55 52.24 -1.90 -9.44
CA LEU A 55 52.92 -2.03 -8.15
C LEU A 55 53.01 -0.70 -7.38
N ILE A 56 53.28 0.42 -8.07
CA ILE A 56 53.31 1.76 -7.48
C ILE A 56 51.93 2.14 -6.92
N LEU A 57 50.86 1.90 -7.68
CA LEU A 57 49.49 2.21 -7.30
C LEU A 57 49.01 1.38 -6.11
N SER A 58 49.30 0.07 -6.14
CA SER A 58 49.02 -0.85 -5.04
C SER A 58 49.66 -0.38 -3.73
N LYS A 59 50.94 0.04 -3.76
CA LYS A 59 51.64 0.54 -2.58
C LYS A 59 51.08 1.83 -1.98
N LYS A 60 50.50 2.71 -2.81
CA LYS A 60 49.89 3.97 -2.33
C LYS A 60 48.43 3.82 -1.94
N GLY A 61 47.80 2.66 -2.20
CA GLY A 61 46.36 2.46 -1.96
C GLY A 61 45.47 3.29 -2.90
N PHE A 62 45.97 3.64 -4.08
CA PHE A 62 45.25 4.44 -5.07
C PHE A 62 44.46 3.54 -6.03
N SER A 63 43.16 3.81 -6.20
CA SER A 63 42.32 3.13 -7.22
C SER A 63 42.37 3.85 -8.58
N TYR A 64 43.57 4.18 -9.07
CA TYR A 64 43.77 4.78 -10.40
C TYR A 64 44.06 3.67 -11.43
N SER A 65 43.75 3.91 -12.70
CA SER A 65 44.26 3.05 -13.79
C SER A 65 45.77 3.27 -13.97
N PRO A 66 46.58 2.20 -14.18
CA PRO A 66 47.98 2.32 -14.59
C PRO A 66 48.19 3.21 -15.81
N ASP A 67 47.22 3.32 -16.71
CA ASP A 67 47.31 4.15 -17.92
C ASP A 67 47.38 5.65 -17.61
N ASN A 68 46.95 6.07 -16.42
CA ASN A 68 46.97 7.47 -15.99
C ASN A 68 48.31 7.92 -15.37
N LEU A 69 49.36 7.10 -15.46
CA LEU A 69 50.69 7.42 -14.97
C LEU A 69 51.70 7.38 -16.10
N ASN A 70 52.53 8.41 -16.20
CA ASN A 70 53.79 8.37 -16.92
C ASN A 70 54.94 8.12 -15.95
N LEU A 71 55.78 7.13 -16.26
CA LEU A 71 57.00 6.86 -15.50
C LEU A 71 58.19 7.43 -16.27
N TRP A 72 59.02 8.20 -15.59
CA TRP A 72 60.21 8.81 -16.17
C TRP A 72 61.45 8.29 -15.45
N LYS A 73 62.33 7.63 -16.20
CA LYS A 73 63.67 7.31 -15.70
C LYS A 73 64.48 8.60 -15.65
N VAL A 74 64.99 8.96 -14.48
CA VAL A 74 65.74 10.21 -14.28
C VAL A 74 67.23 9.96 -14.11
N ASP A 75 68.02 10.98 -14.43
CA ASP A 75 69.46 10.97 -14.20
C ASP A 75 69.78 11.25 -12.73
N ARG A 76 70.57 10.37 -12.12
CA ARG A 76 70.88 10.40 -10.69
C ARG A 76 71.57 11.69 -10.27
N ASP A 77 72.55 12.15 -11.03
CA ASP A 77 73.38 13.28 -10.63
C ASP A 77 72.59 14.59 -10.77
N SER A 78 71.71 14.65 -11.77
CA SER A 78 70.72 15.72 -11.97
C SER A 78 69.69 15.78 -10.83
N VAL A 79 69.18 14.63 -10.36
CA VAL A 79 68.28 14.56 -9.19
C VAL A 79 68.98 15.03 -7.92
N ILE A 80 70.21 14.58 -7.67
CA ILE A 80 70.97 14.98 -6.47
C ILE A 80 71.24 16.47 -6.46
N LYS A 81 71.61 17.04 -7.62
CA LYS A 81 71.83 18.49 -7.77
C LYS A 81 70.58 19.32 -7.47
N ASN A 82 69.40 18.77 -7.74
CA ASN A 82 68.12 19.48 -7.59
C ASN A 82 67.28 18.97 -6.41
N ILE A 83 67.85 18.20 -5.47
CA ILE A 83 67.08 17.46 -4.46
C ILE A 83 66.17 18.36 -3.60
N GLU A 84 66.64 19.56 -3.25
CA GLU A 84 65.88 20.55 -2.45
C GLU A 84 64.79 21.27 -3.25
N LEU A 85 64.86 21.23 -4.59
CA LEU A 85 63.92 21.90 -5.48
C LEU A 85 62.87 20.94 -6.06
N LEU A 86 62.97 19.63 -5.78
CA LEU A 86 62.09 18.62 -6.39
C LEU A 86 60.60 18.85 -6.15
N GLU A 87 60.22 19.38 -4.97
CA GLU A 87 58.82 19.70 -4.66
C GLU A 87 58.28 20.88 -5.48
N THR A 88 59.16 21.71 -6.05
CA THR A 88 58.79 22.85 -6.90
C THR A 88 58.57 22.44 -8.36
N PHE A 89 59.01 21.23 -8.75
CA PHE A 89 58.89 20.73 -10.12
C PHE A 89 57.49 20.17 -10.36
N SER A 90 56.83 20.64 -11.42
CA SER A 90 55.41 20.37 -11.67
C SER A 90 55.08 20.04 -13.12
N THR A 91 56.05 20.20 -14.04
CA THR A 91 55.83 20.02 -15.48
C THR A 91 56.68 18.91 -16.08
N GLU A 92 56.27 18.43 -17.25
CA GLU A 92 57.07 17.48 -18.04
C GLU A 92 58.45 18.05 -18.43
N ASN A 93 58.50 19.35 -18.74
CA ASN A 93 59.74 20.03 -19.09
C ASN A 93 60.72 20.05 -17.90
N ASP A 94 60.22 20.22 -16.66
CA ASP A 94 61.06 20.11 -15.47
C ASP A 94 61.72 18.73 -15.39
N ILE A 95 60.96 17.66 -15.69
CA ILE A 95 61.49 16.30 -15.67
C ILE A 95 62.55 16.10 -16.75
N LYS A 96 62.29 16.54 -17.99
CA LYS A 96 63.22 16.37 -19.11
C LYS A 96 64.49 17.19 -18.96
N GLU A 97 64.35 18.50 -18.73
CA GLU A 97 65.47 19.44 -18.78
C GLU A 97 66.27 19.49 -17.48
N LYS A 98 65.60 19.37 -16.32
CA LYS A 98 66.26 19.54 -15.01
C LYS A 98 66.67 18.22 -14.38
N LEU A 99 65.98 17.12 -14.72
CA LEU A 99 66.23 15.79 -14.15
C LEU A 99 66.76 14.77 -15.18
N GLY A 100 66.99 15.18 -16.43
CA GLY A 100 67.45 14.27 -17.49
C GLY A 100 66.45 13.15 -17.79
N GLY A 101 65.16 13.41 -17.61
CA GLY A 101 64.10 12.40 -17.63
C GLY A 101 63.87 11.78 -19.01
N LYS A 102 63.94 10.45 -19.07
CA LYS A 102 63.55 9.63 -20.23
C LYS A 102 62.22 8.93 -19.94
N LEU A 103 61.21 9.18 -20.78
CA LEU A 103 59.90 8.54 -20.66
C LEU A 103 60.02 7.02 -20.85
N MET A 104 59.39 6.26 -19.95
CA MET A 104 59.35 4.81 -19.97
C MET A 104 58.08 4.33 -20.68
N GLN A 105 58.22 3.49 -21.70
CA GLN A 105 57.09 3.00 -22.50
C GLN A 105 56.41 1.79 -21.83
N PRO A 106 55.07 1.76 -21.68
CA PRO A 106 54.37 0.75 -20.88
C PRO A 106 54.62 -0.71 -21.31
N LEU A 107 54.72 -0.95 -22.63
CA LEU A 107 54.87 -2.29 -23.21
C LEU A 107 56.30 -2.81 -23.22
N LEU A 108 57.29 -1.96 -22.92
CA LEU A 108 58.69 -2.38 -22.91
C LEU A 108 59.05 -3.07 -21.60
N SER A 109 60.02 -3.98 -21.66
CA SER A 109 60.54 -4.66 -20.48
C SER A 109 61.24 -3.67 -19.55
N LEU A 110 61.10 -3.85 -18.24
CA LEU A 110 61.78 -3.04 -17.24
C LEU A 110 63.31 -3.08 -17.43
N ASN A 111 63.83 -4.19 -17.96
CA ASN A 111 65.26 -4.43 -18.18
C ASN A 111 65.89 -3.51 -19.23
N GLU A 112 65.07 -2.89 -20.08
CA GLU A 112 65.53 -1.86 -21.02
C GLU A 112 65.89 -0.53 -20.32
N TYR A 113 65.37 -0.33 -19.11
CA TYR A 113 65.58 0.90 -18.34
C TYR A 113 66.48 0.68 -17.12
N PHE A 114 66.31 -0.46 -16.43
CA PHE A 114 67.02 -0.82 -15.20
C PHE A 114 67.38 -2.31 -15.20
N ASN A 115 68.66 -2.61 -14.98
CA ASN A 115 69.18 -3.96 -14.82
C ASN A 115 69.93 -4.09 -13.48
N GLU A 116 70.41 -5.29 -13.12
CA GLU A 116 71.20 -5.51 -11.89
C GLU A 116 72.39 -4.55 -11.75
N ASP A 117 73.02 -4.24 -12.89
CA ASP A 117 74.17 -3.34 -12.97
C ASP A 117 73.83 -1.88 -12.63
N SER A 118 72.56 -1.48 -12.78
CA SER A 118 72.07 -0.12 -12.53
C SER A 118 72.16 0.28 -11.05
N PHE A 119 72.37 -0.68 -10.15
CA PHE A 119 72.39 -0.48 -8.70
C PHE A 119 73.68 -0.97 -8.02
N LYS A 120 74.80 -1.01 -8.75
CA LYS A 120 76.09 -1.53 -8.24
C LYS A 120 76.66 -0.74 -7.06
N ASP A 121 76.47 0.56 -7.02
CA ASP A 121 76.99 1.42 -5.95
C ASP A 121 75.93 1.85 -4.92
N LYS A 122 76.38 2.21 -3.71
CA LYS A 122 75.51 2.57 -2.58
C LYS A 122 74.67 3.83 -2.87
N LYS A 123 75.16 4.77 -3.70
CA LYS A 123 74.43 6.00 -4.04
C LYS A 123 73.28 5.72 -5.00
N SER A 124 73.46 4.82 -5.97
CA SER A 124 72.42 4.42 -6.92
C SER A 124 71.24 3.70 -6.26
N LYS A 125 71.48 2.96 -5.16
CA LYS A 125 70.43 2.30 -4.36
C LYS A 125 69.57 3.25 -3.53
N SER A 126 70.07 4.44 -3.20
CA SER A 126 69.38 5.44 -2.37
C SER A 126 68.83 6.63 -3.14
N ALA A 127 69.22 6.81 -4.40
CA ALA A 127 68.73 7.90 -5.24
C ALA A 127 67.32 7.63 -5.77
N ILE A 128 66.57 8.69 -6.08
CA ILE A 128 65.30 8.58 -6.80
C ILE A 128 65.61 8.13 -8.23
N ASN A 129 65.01 7.02 -8.64
CA ASN A 129 65.23 6.39 -9.94
C ASN A 129 64.12 6.73 -10.94
N ILE A 130 62.90 6.95 -10.45
CA ILE A 130 61.71 7.19 -11.26
C ILE A 130 60.93 8.39 -10.74
N ILE A 131 60.58 9.32 -11.63
CA ILE A 131 59.54 10.33 -11.37
C ILE A 131 58.22 9.82 -11.94
N VAL A 132 57.19 9.80 -11.08
CA VAL A 132 55.82 9.40 -11.43
C VAL A 132 55.02 10.66 -11.74
N GLN A 133 54.76 10.90 -13.01
CA GLN A 133 53.91 11.99 -13.47
C GLN A 133 52.48 11.46 -13.59
N ARG A 134 51.53 12.12 -12.93
CA ARG A 134 50.10 11.82 -13.13
C ARG A 134 49.68 12.46 -14.44
N LEU A 135 49.18 11.65 -15.37
CA LEU A 135 48.49 12.16 -16.54
C LEU A 135 47.13 12.67 -16.06
N THR A 136 47.03 13.98 -15.87
CA THR A 136 45.74 14.64 -16.00
C THR A 136 45.37 14.45 -17.46
N THR A 137 44.33 13.65 -17.75
CA THR A 137 43.61 13.81 -19.02
C THR A 137 43.39 15.31 -19.19
N THR A 138 43.69 15.86 -20.35
CA THR A 138 43.23 17.21 -20.72
C THR A 138 41.71 17.18 -20.80
N THR A 139 41.14 17.23 -19.62
CA THR A 139 39.84 17.76 -19.26
C THR A 139 40.22 18.85 -18.28
N GLU A 140 39.65 20.04 -18.44
CA GLU A 140 39.58 21.06 -17.38
C GLU A 140 39.47 20.40 -15.99
N PRO A 141 39.99 21.02 -14.90
CA PRO A 141 39.84 20.49 -13.53
C PRO A 141 38.45 19.89 -13.37
N GLY A 142 38.39 18.57 -13.19
CA GLY A 142 37.16 17.81 -13.37
C GLY A 142 36.07 18.44 -12.52
N LYS A 143 35.07 19.05 -13.18
CA LYS A 143 34.00 19.78 -12.51
C LYS A 143 33.39 18.86 -11.45
N THR A 144 33.30 19.34 -10.22
CA THR A 144 32.58 18.67 -9.14
C THR A 144 31.13 18.44 -9.55
N ILE A 145 30.43 17.48 -8.91
CA ILE A 145 28.98 17.27 -9.16
C ILE A 145 28.22 18.59 -9.03
N GLY A 146 28.58 19.44 -8.05
CA GLY A 146 27.94 20.74 -7.88
C GLY A 146 28.18 21.74 -9.00
N GLU A 147 29.39 21.80 -9.54
CA GLU A 147 29.69 22.62 -10.72
C GLU A 147 28.96 22.10 -11.95
N ILE A 148 28.92 20.78 -12.15
CA ILE A 148 28.18 20.16 -13.26
C ILE A 148 26.69 20.47 -13.15
N ILE A 149 26.07 20.27 -11.98
CA ILE A 149 24.65 20.58 -11.78
C ILE A 149 24.38 22.06 -12.09
N LYS A 150 25.20 22.99 -11.57
CA LYS A 150 25.06 24.42 -11.86
C LYS A 150 25.10 24.70 -13.36
N GLU A 151 26.06 24.14 -14.07
CA GLU A 151 26.22 24.30 -15.52
C GLU A 151 25.04 23.73 -16.31
N ILE A 152 24.54 22.54 -15.93
CA ILE A 152 23.36 21.93 -16.56
C ILE A 152 22.13 22.82 -16.37
N THR A 153 21.98 23.43 -15.20
CA THR A 153 20.80 24.22 -14.81
C THR A 153 20.85 25.69 -15.22
N LYS A 154 22.01 26.21 -15.64
CA LYS A 154 22.27 27.65 -15.85
C LYS A 154 21.24 28.34 -16.75
N ASP A 155 20.81 27.66 -17.82
CA ASP A 155 19.88 28.19 -18.82
C ASP A 155 18.48 27.55 -18.75
N LEU A 156 18.20 26.75 -17.71
CA LEU A 156 16.92 26.06 -17.58
C LEU A 156 15.87 26.94 -16.91
N LYS A 157 14.66 26.91 -17.45
CA LYS A 157 13.50 27.53 -16.79
C LYS A 157 13.16 26.77 -15.52
N GLU A 158 13.10 27.48 -14.40
CA GLU A 158 12.55 26.96 -13.16
C GLU A 158 11.06 26.63 -13.36
N ARG A 159 10.61 25.52 -12.78
CA ARG A 159 9.20 25.17 -12.74
C ARG A 159 8.50 26.20 -11.86
N LYS A 160 7.38 26.75 -12.35
CA LYS A 160 6.47 27.47 -11.46
C LYS A 160 6.02 26.49 -10.37
N PRO A 161 6.10 26.85 -9.08
CA PRO A 161 5.54 26.01 -8.03
C PRO A 161 4.06 25.78 -8.38
N LYS A 162 3.63 24.52 -8.41
CA LYS A 162 2.18 24.22 -8.45
C LYS A 162 1.58 24.97 -7.27
N SER A 163 0.69 25.91 -7.53
CA SER A 163 0.03 26.62 -6.45
C SER A 163 -0.69 25.57 -5.60
N SER A 164 -0.55 25.64 -4.28
CA SER A 164 -1.20 24.72 -3.33
C SER A 164 -2.73 24.72 -3.45
N TYR A 165 -3.31 25.66 -4.21
CA TYR A 165 -4.73 25.77 -4.49
C TYR A 165 -5.21 24.88 -5.66
N GLU A 166 -4.30 24.43 -6.54
CA GLU A 166 -4.65 23.64 -7.73
C GLU A 166 -4.52 22.12 -7.55
N SER A 167 -3.80 21.63 -6.54
CA SER A 167 -3.74 20.19 -6.30
C SER A 167 -5.04 19.71 -5.62
N ASN A 168 -5.88 19.00 -6.36
CA ASN A 168 -6.94 18.15 -5.81
C ASN A 168 -6.37 16.86 -5.20
N ASP A 169 -5.15 16.94 -4.65
CA ASP A 169 -4.43 15.78 -4.14
C ASP A 169 -5.09 15.37 -2.83
N MET A 170 -5.66 14.16 -2.83
CA MET A 170 -6.24 13.53 -1.66
C MET A 170 -5.20 13.52 -0.51
N PRO A 171 -5.52 14.04 0.69
CA PRO A 171 -4.55 14.18 1.77
C PRO A 171 -4.08 12.81 2.26
N LEU A 172 -2.84 12.73 2.70
CA LEU A 172 -2.25 11.53 3.30
C LEU A 172 -2.96 11.22 4.63
N GLN A 173 -3.23 9.94 4.89
CA GLN A 173 -3.80 9.46 6.16
C GLN A 173 -2.91 8.39 6.74
N GLN A 174 -2.46 8.60 7.97
CA GLN A 174 -1.61 7.64 8.66
C GLN A 174 -2.36 6.32 8.81
N ARG A 175 -1.71 5.23 8.39
CA ARG A 175 -2.20 3.86 8.52
C ARG A 175 -1.48 3.20 9.69
N ASP A 176 -1.80 1.93 9.94
CA ASP A 176 -0.98 1.14 10.84
C ASP A 176 0.42 0.95 10.24
N PHE A 177 1.42 1.52 10.91
CA PHE A 177 2.83 1.45 10.52
C PHE A 177 3.66 0.62 11.49
N SER A 178 3.02 0.00 12.50
CA SER A 178 3.71 -0.61 13.64
C SER A 178 4.79 -1.61 13.20
N GLU A 179 4.45 -2.48 12.24
CA GLU A 179 5.39 -3.47 11.70
C GLU A 179 6.60 -2.81 11.02
N ALA A 180 6.36 -1.83 10.16
CA ALA A 180 7.41 -1.12 9.44
C ALA A 180 8.30 -0.33 10.40
N THR A 181 7.72 0.43 11.33
CA THR A 181 8.46 1.27 12.27
C THR A 181 9.30 0.43 13.23
N ASN A 182 8.79 -0.72 13.71
CA ASN A 182 9.55 -1.64 14.56
C ASN A 182 10.84 -2.13 13.86
N LYS A 183 10.76 -2.41 12.55
CA LYS A 183 11.91 -2.89 11.76
C LYS A 183 12.90 -1.78 11.41
N ILE A 184 12.41 -0.56 11.18
CA ILE A 184 13.24 0.62 10.97
C ILE A 184 14.01 0.95 12.27
N GLU A 185 13.34 0.91 13.42
CA GLU A 185 13.98 1.12 14.72
C GLU A 185 15.04 0.05 15.00
N ALA A 186 14.72 -1.23 14.77
CA ALA A 186 15.69 -2.32 14.90
C ALA A 186 16.92 -2.13 13.99
N THR A 187 16.72 -1.66 12.76
CA THR A 187 17.81 -1.37 11.80
C THR A 187 18.70 -0.22 12.30
N ALA A 188 18.11 0.85 12.83
CA ALA A 188 18.87 1.98 13.37
C ALA A 188 19.68 1.59 14.62
N VAL A 189 19.10 0.78 15.51
CA VAL A 189 19.82 0.22 16.67
C VAL A 189 20.97 -0.67 16.22
N ALA A 190 20.73 -1.55 15.24
CA ALA A 190 21.78 -2.41 14.68
C ALA A 190 22.93 -1.63 14.04
N ASN A 191 22.67 -0.49 13.39
CA ASN A 191 23.69 0.39 12.84
C ASN A 191 24.64 0.90 13.94
N ILE A 192 24.09 1.31 15.10
CA ILE A 192 24.89 1.82 16.22
C ILE A 192 25.67 0.73 16.91
N GLU A 193 25.04 -0.41 17.14
CA GLU A 193 25.67 -1.57 17.77
C GLU A 193 26.66 -2.28 16.84
N ARG A 194 26.74 -1.86 15.57
CA ARG A 194 27.60 -2.46 14.53
C ARG A 194 27.40 -3.97 14.44
N LYS A 195 26.13 -4.39 14.49
CA LYS A 195 25.75 -5.80 14.45
C LYS A 195 26.17 -6.43 13.12
N ILE A 196 26.69 -7.65 13.19
CA ILE A 196 27.11 -8.41 12.00
C ILE A 196 25.94 -9.29 11.54
N GLY A 197 25.70 -9.32 10.23
CA GLY A 197 24.73 -10.20 9.60
C GLY A 197 23.44 -9.49 9.14
N ASN A 198 22.90 -9.97 8.02
CA ASN A 198 21.74 -9.40 7.32
C ASN A 198 20.42 -9.46 8.09
N SER A 199 20.29 -10.32 9.10
CA SER A 199 19.09 -10.45 9.93
C SER A 199 18.85 -9.24 10.84
N ASN A 200 19.76 -8.26 10.86
CA ASN A 200 19.66 -7.07 11.69
C ASN A 200 19.25 -5.81 10.92
N TYR A 201 19.34 -5.82 9.60
CA TYR A 201 19.10 -4.66 8.75
C TYR A 201 17.96 -4.94 7.78
N TRP A 202 16.95 -4.06 7.77
CA TRP A 202 15.69 -4.33 7.09
C TRP A 202 15.37 -3.28 6.03
N CYS A 203 15.27 -3.72 4.77
CA CYS A 203 14.59 -2.97 3.72
C CYS A 203 13.09 -3.26 3.80
N ILE A 204 12.28 -2.20 3.84
CA ILE A 204 10.83 -2.35 3.89
C ILE A 204 10.30 -2.49 2.46
N VAL A 205 9.43 -3.47 2.22
CA VAL A 205 8.88 -3.76 0.90
C VAL A 205 7.36 -3.80 0.96
N SER A 206 6.70 -2.86 0.26
CA SER A 206 5.26 -2.89 0.05
C SER A 206 4.97 -3.32 -1.38
N ALA A 207 4.61 -4.59 -1.55
CA ALA A 207 4.32 -5.17 -2.85
C ALA A 207 2.85 -5.62 -2.93
N GLY A 208 2.24 -5.54 -4.11
CA GLY A 208 0.87 -6.00 -4.34
C GLY A 208 0.14 -5.24 -5.44
N ALA A 209 -1.19 -5.34 -5.46
CA ALA A 209 -2.10 -4.73 -6.43
C ALA A 209 -1.78 -3.26 -6.80
N PRO A 210 -1.89 -2.82 -8.06
CA PRO A 210 -1.95 -1.40 -8.39
C PRO A 210 -3.18 -0.76 -7.75
N GLY A 211 -3.15 0.54 -7.49
CA GLY A 211 -4.31 1.27 -6.98
C GLY A 211 -4.61 1.13 -5.47
N ILE A 212 -3.99 0.19 -4.75
CA ILE A 212 -4.13 0.05 -3.27
C ILE A 212 -3.40 1.14 -2.46
N GLY A 213 -2.64 2.01 -3.14
CA GLY A 213 -1.98 3.16 -2.56
C GLY A 213 -0.64 2.87 -1.88
N LYS A 214 0.20 1.99 -2.45
CA LYS A 214 1.56 1.69 -1.94
C LYS A 214 2.49 2.90 -2.01
N THR A 215 2.48 3.63 -3.12
CA THR A 215 3.22 4.90 -3.27
C THR A 215 2.85 5.87 -2.14
N ARG A 216 1.54 5.97 -1.85
CA ARG A 216 0.98 6.78 -0.78
C ARG A 216 1.40 6.27 0.61
N PHE A 217 1.36 4.96 0.84
CA PHE A 217 1.83 4.34 2.08
C PHE A 217 3.30 4.70 2.37
N GLY A 218 4.18 4.67 1.35
CA GLY A 218 5.59 5.04 1.53
C GLY A 218 5.79 6.49 1.96
N ILE A 219 4.98 7.42 1.44
CA ILE A 219 5.02 8.83 1.85
C ILE A 219 4.43 8.99 3.27
N GLU A 220 3.29 8.36 3.55
CA GLU A 220 2.63 8.40 4.87
C GLU A 220 3.54 7.82 5.98
N LEU A 221 4.28 6.75 5.69
CA LEU A 221 5.24 6.15 6.59
C LEU A 221 6.41 7.10 6.88
N PHE A 222 6.97 7.76 5.86
CA PHE A 222 8.01 8.76 6.07
C PHE A 222 7.53 9.92 6.97
N ASP A 223 6.35 10.47 6.69
CA ASP A 223 5.77 11.56 7.48
C ASP A 223 5.53 11.12 8.94
N TYR A 224 5.08 9.87 9.13
CA TYR A 224 4.93 9.29 10.46
C TYR A 224 6.28 9.18 11.19
N ILE A 225 7.31 8.67 10.54
CA ILE A 225 8.66 8.53 11.13
C ILE A 225 9.20 9.89 11.53
N LYS A 226 9.17 10.87 10.61
CA LYS A 226 9.68 12.22 10.85
C LYS A 226 9.02 12.90 12.07
N LYS A 227 7.75 12.60 12.32
CA LYS A 227 6.97 13.20 13.41
C LYS A 227 7.07 12.44 14.73
N ASN A 228 7.08 11.11 14.69
CA ASN A 228 6.83 10.28 15.87
C ASN A 228 8.02 9.40 16.30
N TRP A 229 8.96 9.12 15.41
CA TRP A 229 10.10 8.28 15.74
C TRP A 229 11.18 9.09 16.46
N ASN A 230 11.70 8.56 17.56
CA ASN A 230 12.85 9.12 18.27
C ASN A 230 14.11 8.42 17.76
N PRO A 231 14.96 9.09 16.97
CA PRO A 231 16.20 8.49 16.53
C PRO A 231 17.08 8.11 17.72
N PRO A 232 17.98 7.12 17.55
CA PRO A 232 18.89 6.76 18.61
C PRO A 232 19.73 7.95 19.08
N LYS A 233 19.92 8.08 20.41
CA LYS A 233 20.63 9.21 21.02
C LYS A 233 22.06 9.41 20.48
N GLN A 234 22.71 8.32 20.07
CA GLN A 234 24.07 8.33 19.52
C GLN A 234 24.16 9.00 18.14
N TRP A 235 23.06 9.13 17.40
CA TRP A 235 23.04 9.88 16.15
C TRP A 235 22.99 11.39 16.35
N GLY A 236 22.76 11.86 17.58
CA GLY A 236 22.69 13.30 17.87
C GLY A 236 21.50 13.95 17.17
N ASP A 237 21.75 15.10 16.54
CA ASP A 237 20.75 15.78 15.72
C ASP A 237 20.58 15.08 14.36
N VAL A 238 19.34 14.87 13.95
CA VAL A 238 18.99 14.10 12.75
C VAL A 238 18.13 14.95 11.82
N HIS A 239 18.65 15.18 10.61
CA HIS A 239 17.89 15.79 9.52
C HIS A 239 17.17 14.72 8.71
N PHE A 240 15.88 14.89 8.44
CA PHE A 240 15.06 13.93 7.71
C PHE A 240 14.79 14.39 6.27
N GLU A 241 15.20 13.58 5.30
CA GLU A 241 14.94 13.79 3.88
C GLU A 241 14.24 12.61 3.24
N TYR A 242 13.37 12.92 2.28
CA TYR A 242 12.61 11.93 1.52
C TYR A 242 12.99 12.02 0.04
N LEU A 243 13.56 10.93 -0.47
CA LEU A 243 13.90 10.79 -1.87
C LEU A 243 12.98 9.75 -2.52
N TYR A 244 12.11 10.23 -3.41
CA TYR A 244 11.25 9.38 -4.22
C TYR A 244 11.89 9.16 -5.59
N MET A 245 12.02 7.90 -5.99
CA MET A 245 12.53 7.49 -7.30
C MET A 245 11.53 6.53 -7.94
N ASN A 246 10.92 6.96 -9.04
CA ASN A 246 9.99 6.15 -9.83
C ASN A 246 10.73 5.56 -11.03
N PHE A 247 10.53 4.28 -11.34
CA PHE A 247 11.07 3.64 -12.54
C PHE A 247 10.08 3.61 -13.72
N ARG A 248 9.01 4.40 -13.66
CA ARG A 248 8.00 4.60 -14.71
C ARG A 248 7.99 6.06 -15.21
N ASN A 249 7.03 6.41 -16.08
CA ASN A 249 6.76 7.79 -16.52
C ASN A 249 7.98 8.53 -17.10
N GLY A 250 8.74 7.88 -17.98
CA GLY A 250 9.93 8.47 -18.61
C GLY A 250 11.23 8.29 -17.82
N LEU A 251 11.22 7.53 -16.73
CA LEU A 251 12.40 7.15 -15.92
C LEU A 251 12.77 5.66 -16.03
N TYR A 252 12.15 4.93 -16.97
CA TYR A 252 12.39 3.50 -17.20
C TYR A 252 13.85 3.22 -17.54
N LEU A 253 14.32 2.03 -17.18
CA LEU A 253 15.64 1.55 -17.57
C LEU A 253 15.64 1.27 -19.08
N LYS A 254 16.65 1.79 -19.78
CA LYS A 254 16.78 1.70 -21.24
C LYS A 254 17.95 0.82 -21.65
N GLU A 255 18.09 0.59 -22.96
CA GLU A 255 19.26 -0.09 -23.51
C GLU A 255 20.54 0.70 -23.26
N ASP A 256 20.52 2.03 -23.39
CA ASP A 256 21.68 2.89 -23.10
C ASP A 256 22.18 2.77 -21.64
N ASP A 257 21.29 2.48 -20.69
CA ASP A 257 21.68 2.24 -19.29
C ASP A 257 22.60 1.01 -19.17
N SER A 258 22.58 0.08 -20.14
CA SER A 258 23.45 -1.11 -20.15
C SER A 258 24.94 -0.78 -20.27
N GLU A 259 25.28 0.36 -20.86
CA GLU A 259 26.68 0.81 -20.97
C GLU A 259 27.22 1.35 -19.66
N LEU A 260 26.34 1.71 -18.72
CA LEU A 260 26.70 2.28 -17.44
C LEU A 260 26.89 1.19 -16.38
N ILE A 261 27.64 1.50 -15.34
CA ILE A 261 27.72 0.65 -14.15
C ILE A 261 26.50 0.92 -13.24
N PRO A 262 25.99 -0.07 -12.50
CA PRO A 262 24.83 0.07 -11.62
C PRO A 262 24.86 1.31 -10.71
N GLU A 263 26.01 1.59 -10.11
CA GLU A 263 26.18 2.72 -9.20
C GLU A 263 25.94 4.07 -9.88
N VAL A 264 26.26 4.18 -11.18
CA VAL A 264 26.06 5.41 -11.96
C VAL A 264 24.61 5.55 -12.39
N ILE A 265 23.96 4.45 -12.81
CA ILE A 265 22.54 4.42 -13.16
C ILE A 265 21.69 4.93 -11.98
N LEU A 266 21.98 4.43 -10.78
CA LEU A 266 21.30 4.85 -9.54
C LEU A 266 21.66 6.29 -9.15
N GLY A 267 22.93 6.68 -9.25
CA GLY A 267 23.38 8.02 -8.89
C GLY A 267 22.83 9.11 -9.82
N LEU A 268 22.69 8.86 -11.12
CA LEU A 268 22.03 9.78 -12.05
C LEU A 268 20.56 10.01 -11.67
N ARG A 269 19.82 8.95 -11.31
CA ARG A 269 18.42 9.04 -10.88
C ARG A 269 18.29 9.80 -9.56
N ALA A 270 19.16 9.52 -8.59
CA ALA A 270 19.21 10.26 -7.33
C ALA A 270 19.54 11.76 -7.56
N ALA A 271 20.53 12.06 -8.40
CA ALA A 271 20.92 13.44 -8.71
C ALA A 271 19.79 14.20 -9.41
N TYR A 272 19.11 13.56 -10.36
CA TYR A 272 17.94 14.12 -11.01
C TYR A 272 16.83 14.43 -10.00
N ALA A 273 16.48 13.47 -9.13
CA ALA A 273 15.42 13.64 -8.15
C ALA A 273 15.75 14.72 -7.08
N PHE A 274 17.00 14.81 -6.61
CA PHE A 274 17.41 15.83 -5.63
C PHE A 274 17.49 17.24 -6.22
N PHE A 275 18.14 17.38 -7.38
CA PHE A 275 18.57 18.69 -7.86
C PHE A 275 17.72 19.22 -9.00
N ILE A 276 17.03 18.35 -9.74
CA ILE A 276 16.45 18.68 -11.04
C ILE A 276 14.93 18.58 -11.06
N GLU A 277 14.38 17.41 -10.76
CA GLU A 277 12.99 17.02 -11.04
C GLU A 277 11.95 18.03 -10.55
N LYS A 278 12.09 18.50 -9.30
CA LYS A 278 11.15 19.42 -8.67
C LYS A 278 11.39 20.89 -9.04
N LYS A 279 12.58 21.23 -9.54
CA LYS A 279 13.04 22.62 -9.71
C LYS A 279 13.04 23.08 -11.16
N TYR A 280 13.37 22.21 -12.11
CA TYR A 280 13.62 22.61 -13.51
C TYR A 280 12.73 21.86 -14.50
N ALA A 281 12.34 22.54 -15.58
CA ALA A 281 11.52 21.97 -16.65
C ALA A 281 12.36 21.18 -17.68
N ILE A 282 13.05 20.14 -17.22
CA ILE A 282 13.90 19.25 -18.03
C ILE A 282 13.55 17.78 -17.76
N THR A 283 13.60 16.94 -18.79
CA THR A 283 13.38 15.49 -18.65
C THR A 283 14.64 14.79 -18.14
N PHE A 284 14.47 13.60 -17.59
CA PHE A 284 15.58 12.78 -17.12
C PHE A 284 16.58 12.42 -18.24
N ASP A 285 16.07 12.12 -19.44
CA ASP A 285 16.91 11.81 -20.60
C ASP A 285 17.84 12.95 -20.97
N ILE A 286 17.30 14.17 -21.07
CA ILE A 286 18.11 15.35 -21.40
C ILE A 286 19.11 15.63 -20.28
N PHE A 287 18.70 15.45 -19.02
CA PHE A 287 19.63 15.54 -17.89
C PHE A 287 20.78 14.54 -18.02
N CYS A 288 20.51 13.26 -18.31
CA CYS A 288 21.54 12.23 -18.46
C CYS A 288 22.51 12.55 -19.59
N VAL A 289 22.01 12.97 -20.76
CA VAL A 289 22.86 13.39 -21.89
C VAL A 289 23.80 14.51 -21.47
N LYS A 290 23.29 15.54 -20.79
CA LYS A 290 24.12 16.66 -20.33
C LYS A 290 25.10 16.27 -19.22
N ALA A 291 24.71 15.38 -18.31
CA ALA A 291 25.54 14.92 -17.20
C ALA A 291 26.69 14.03 -17.67
N LEU A 292 26.42 13.12 -18.61
CA LEU A 292 27.39 12.11 -19.07
C LEU A 292 28.50 12.69 -19.95
N VAL A 293 28.33 13.88 -20.52
CA VAL A 293 29.40 14.62 -21.24
C VAL A 293 30.63 14.86 -20.34
N TYR A 294 30.41 15.03 -19.03
CA TYR A 294 31.50 15.26 -18.08
C TYR A 294 32.21 13.96 -17.65
N GLY A 295 31.61 12.80 -17.94
CA GLY A 295 32.22 11.48 -17.70
C GLY A 295 31.24 10.45 -17.14
N LYS A 296 31.36 9.20 -17.63
CA LYS A 296 30.48 8.07 -17.27
C LYS A 296 30.63 7.57 -15.83
N SER A 297 31.57 8.08 -15.04
CA SER A 297 31.84 7.60 -13.67
C SER A 297 31.67 8.66 -12.57
N ILE A 298 31.29 9.90 -12.92
CA ILE A 298 31.19 11.00 -11.95
C ILE A 298 29.97 10.82 -11.04
N PHE A 299 28.81 10.51 -11.63
CA PHE A 299 27.53 10.38 -10.95
C PHE A 299 27.34 9.01 -10.29
N LYS A 300 28.37 8.43 -9.66
CA LYS A 300 28.19 7.25 -8.81
C LYS A 300 27.29 7.60 -7.63
N PHE A 301 26.43 6.68 -7.22
CA PHE A 301 25.47 6.87 -6.15
C PHE A 301 26.12 7.40 -4.86
N ASP A 302 27.19 6.77 -4.39
CA ASP A 302 27.89 7.19 -3.17
C ASP A 302 28.38 8.65 -3.25
N SER A 303 28.92 9.05 -4.42
CA SER A 303 29.37 10.42 -4.68
C SER A 303 28.22 11.43 -4.68
N VAL A 304 27.06 11.05 -5.24
CA VAL A 304 25.87 11.89 -5.28
C VAL A 304 25.28 12.08 -3.88
N ILE A 305 25.21 11.01 -3.08
CA ILE A 305 24.75 11.08 -1.68
C ILE A 305 25.67 11.96 -0.84
N TYR A 306 26.99 11.79 -0.97
CA TYR A 306 27.97 12.64 -0.29
C TYR A 306 27.80 14.11 -0.69
N TYR A 307 27.72 14.41 -1.99
CA TYR A 307 27.52 15.78 -2.45
C TYR A 307 26.19 16.37 -1.97
N TYR A 308 25.11 15.57 -1.94
CA TYR A 308 23.83 16.02 -1.43
C TYR A 308 23.91 16.40 0.05
N TYR A 309 24.53 15.57 0.89
CA TYR A 309 24.79 15.88 2.29
C TYR A 309 25.56 17.21 2.46
N GLU A 310 26.66 17.39 1.74
CA GLU A 310 27.45 18.62 1.75
C GLU A 310 26.63 19.85 1.31
N SER A 311 25.73 19.67 0.33
CA SER A 311 24.90 20.75 -0.22
C SER A 311 23.85 21.27 0.76
N LEU A 312 23.48 20.49 1.79
CA LEU A 312 22.53 20.89 2.83
C LEU A 312 23.13 21.86 3.86
N LYS A 313 24.46 22.05 3.86
CA LYS A 313 25.18 23.04 4.69
C LYS A 313 24.84 22.94 6.19
N PHE A 314 24.82 21.73 6.75
CA PHE A 314 24.53 21.52 8.17
C PHE A 314 25.53 22.24 9.08
N SER A 315 25.03 22.80 10.20
CA SER A 315 25.87 23.38 11.25
C SER A 315 26.38 22.26 12.19
N ASN A 316 27.53 21.67 11.85
CA ASN A 316 28.29 20.63 12.57
C ASN A 316 27.64 19.23 12.72
N ASN A 317 28.25 18.21 12.08
CA ASN A 317 28.10 16.76 12.30
C ASN A 317 26.66 16.21 12.48
N GLN A 318 25.66 16.84 11.86
CA GLN A 318 24.27 16.37 11.89
C GLN A 318 24.13 15.07 11.07
N LYS A 319 23.45 14.06 11.59
CA LYS A 319 23.18 12.82 10.86
C LYS A 319 22.07 13.08 9.84
N LEU A 320 22.24 12.65 8.60
CA LEU A 320 21.17 12.67 7.58
C LEU A 320 20.44 11.33 7.58
N PHE A 321 19.16 11.32 7.96
CA PHE A 321 18.27 10.19 7.71
C PHE A 321 17.61 10.38 6.35
N LEU A 322 18.03 9.58 5.37
CA LEU A 322 17.48 9.60 4.02
C LEU A 322 16.51 8.42 3.83
N TYR A 323 15.22 8.71 3.73
CA TYR A 323 14.22 7.73 3.37
C TYR A 323 14.19 7.58 1.84
N LEU A 324 14.70 6.45 1.35
CA LEU A 324 14.83 6.18 -0.08
C LEU A 324 13.67 5.32 -0.57
N HIS A 325 12.68 5.96 -1.18
CA HIS A 325 11.54 5.28 -1.77
C HIS A 325 11.80 4.97 -3.24
N ILE A 326 12.00 3.69 -3.55
CA ILE A 326 12.06 3.18 -4.92
C ILE A 326 10.70 2.60 -5.28
N ASP A 327 9.97 3.28 -6.17
CA ASP A 327 8.66 2.87 -6.65
C ASP A 327 8.76 2.18 -8.02
N GLU A 328 7.77 1.34 -8.30
CA GLU A 328 7.68 0.48 -9.47
C GLU A 328 8.91 -0.43 -9.65
N PHE A 329 9.41 -1.01 -8.54
CA PHE A 329 10.64 -1.82 -8.57
C PHE A 329 10.54 -3.08 -9.45
N GLN A 330 9.34 -3.54 -9.82
CA GLN A 330 9.15 -4.61 -10.82
C GLN A 330 9.80 -4.26 -12.16
N MET A 331 9.86 -2.97 -12.53
CA MET A 331 10.51 -2.52 -13.77
C MET A 331 12.02 -2.77 -13.75
N ILE A 332 12.62 -2.78 -12.55
CA ILE A 332 14.03 -3.12 -12.34
C ILE A 332 14.23 -4.63 -12.56
N ASP A 333 13.29 -5.44 -12.06
CA ASP A 333 13.32 -6.89 -12.21
C ASP A 333 13.16 -7.33 -13.67
N GLU A 334 12.21 -6.73 -14.39
CA GLU A 334 12.01 -6.95 -15.82
C GLU A 334 13.27 -6.63 -16.64
N TRP A 335 13.94 -5.51 -16.31
CA TRP A 335 15.18 -5.12 -16.97
C TRP A 335 16.34 -6.08 -16.65
N ASP A 336 16.48 -6.54 -15.41
CA ASP A 336 17.50 -7.53 -15.03
C ASP A 336 17.28 -8.89 -15.70
N ALA A 337 16.01 -9.28 -15.93
CA ALA A 337 15.67 -10.50 -16.66
C ALA A 337 16.12 -10.41 -18.14
N TYR A 338 16.01 -9.23 -18.74
CA TYR A 338 16.52 -8.94 -20.09
C TYR A 338 18.06 -8.85 -20.11
N ASN A 339 18.67 -8.18 -19.14
CA ASN A 339 20.10 -7.87 -19.09
C ASN A 339 20.84 -8.66 -17.98
N LYS A 340 20.90 -9.98 -18.15
CA LYS A 340 21.36 -10.96 -17.14
C LYS A 340 22.78 -10.72 -16.59
N THR A 341 23.62 -9.96 -17.28
CA THR A 341 25.03 -9.75 -16.91
C THR A 341 25.24 -8.69 -15.85
N LYS A 342 24.31 -7.73 -15.70
CA LYS A 342 24.50 -6.55 -14.83
C LYS A 342 24.05 -6.73 -13.39
N GLN A 343 23.11 -7.65 -13.12
CA GLN A 343 22.52 -7.86 -11.79
C GLN A 343 22.21 -6.53 -11.07
N PHE A 344 21.58 -5.59 -11.79
CA PHE A 344 21.43 -4.21 -11.37
C PHE A 344 20.65 -4.09 -10.06
N PHE A 345 19.58 -4.86 -9.88
CA PHE A 345 18.81 -4.88 -8.63
C PHE A 345 19.71 -5.24 -7.43
N LYS A 346 20.50 -6.32 -7.56
CA LYS A 346 21.39 -6.79 -6.51
C LYS A 346 22.49 -5.78 -6.20
N ASN A 347 23.08 -5.17 -7.22
CA ASN A 347 24.14 -4.17 -7.06
C ASN A 347 23.60 -2.85 -6.48
N MET A 348 22.38 -2.44 -6.85
CA MET A 348 21.66 -1.33 -6.24
C MET A 348 21.45 -1.56 -4.74
N ILE A 349 20.89 -2.71 -4.36
CA ILE A 349 20.67 -3.05 -2.94
C ILE A 349 21.99 -3.08 -2.16
N ARG A 350 23.07 -3.64 -2.73
CA ARG A 350 24.41 -3.61 -2.13
C ARG A 350 24.94 -2.19 -1.93
N GLY A 351 24.78 -1.31 -2.91
CA GLY A 351 25.17 0.09 -2.80
C GLY A 351 24.44 0.81 -1.68
N ILE A 352 23.12 0.61 -1.58
CA ILE A 352 22.27 1.16 -0.51
C ILE A 352 22.66 0.58 0.86
N ALA A 353 22.90 -0.73 0.96
CA ALA A 353 23.22 -1.43 2.21
C ALA A 353 24.48 -0.87 2.90
N LYS A 354 25.44 -0.32 2.15
CA LYS A 354 26.62 0.36 2.73
C LYS A 354 26.21 1.49 3.67
N PHE A 355 25.21 2.28 3.30
CA PHE A 355 24.72 3.40 4.12
C PHE A 355 23.83 2.95 5.29
N MET A 356 23.34 1.71 5.28
CA MET A 356 22.59 1.13 6.40
C MET A 356 23.53 0.55 7.46
N THR A 357 24.62 -0.08 7.03
CA THR A 357 25.53 -0.87 7.88
C THR A 357 26.78 -0.10 8.29
N GLY A 358 27.22 0.84 7.47
CA GLY A 358 28.43 1.62 7.69
C GLY A 358 28.23 2.83 8.61
N ASP A 359 29.36 3.36 9.06
CA ASP A 359 29.42 4.56 9.89
C ASP A 359 29.59 5.80 9.01
N TYR A 360 28.51 6.17 8.32
CA TYR A 360 28.45 7.33 7.43
C TYR A 360 27.66 8.48 8.07
N PRO A 361 27.92 9.75 7.69
CA PRO A 361 27.05 10.88 8.07
C PRO A 361 25.60 10.70 7.60
N THR A 362 25.39 9.98 6.50
CA THR A 362 24.07 9.62 5.98
C THR A 362 23.70 8.19 6.32
N PHE A 363 22.54 7.99 6.92
CA PHE A 363 21.86 6.70 7.06
C PHE A 363 20.73 6.62 6.03
N ILE A 364 20.71 5.58 5.21
CA ILE A 364 19.64 5.38 4.22
C ILE A 364 18.67 4.31 4.71
N GLN A 365 17.39 4.64 4.82
CA GLN A 365 16.32 3.66 5.02
C GLN A 365 15.63 3.38 3.68
N PRO A 366 15.86 2.21 3.03
CA PRO A 366 15.19 1.89 1.78
C PRO A 366 13.76 1.39 2.00
N PHE A 367 12.87 1.85 1.13
CA PHE A 367 11.52 1.39 0.97
C PHE A 367 11.26 1.08 -0.51
N LEU A 368 10.89 -0.16 -0.81
CA LEU A 368 10.53 -0.60 -2.15
C LEU A 368 9.00 -0.67 -2.26
N SER A 369 8.43 -0.06 -3.28
CA SER A 369 7.04 -0.33 -3.64
C SER A 369 6.84 -0.66 -5.11
N GLY A 370 5.86 -1.51 -5.39
CA GLY A 370 5.67 -2.02 -6.74
C GLY A 370 4.60 -3.10 -6.82
N THR A 371 4.34 -3.56 -8.04
CA THR A 371 3.37 -4.63 -8.31
C THR A 371 3.98 -6.02 -8.31
N THR A 372 5.27 -6.15 -8.00
CA THR A 372 5.96 -7.45 -7.96
C THR A 372 5.34 -8.38 -6.91
N PRO A 373 5.08 -9.65 -7.27
CA PRO A 373 4.76 -10.72 -6.32
C PRO A 373 5.76 -10.83 -5.14
N ARG A 374 5.29 -10.96 -3.89
CA ARG A 374 6.17 -11.06 -2.68
C ARG A 374 7.28 -12.10 -2.80
N ALA A 375 6.92 -13.33 -3.18
CA ALA A 375 7.89 -14.41 -3.39
C ALA A 375 8.99 -14.07 -4.44
N ILE A 376 8.67 -13.30 -5.49
CA ILE A 376 9.68 -12.88 -6.49
C ILE A 376 10.63 -11.87 -5.86
N ALA A 377 10.09 -10.89 -5.12
CA ALA A 377 10.89 -9.94 -4.39
C ALA A 377 11.77 -10.61 -3.31
N GLN A 378 11.29 -11.66 -2.63
CA GLN A 378 12.08 -12.45 -1.66
C GLN A 378 13.31 -13.10 -2.30
N GLN A 379 13.19 -13.61 -3.53
CA GLN A 379 14.31 -14.21 -4.26
C GLN A 379 15.42 -13.20 -4.61
N LYS A 380 15.14 -11.90 -4.47
CA LYS A 380 16.07 -10.80 -4.76
C LYS A 380 16.74 -10.23 -3.50
N GLN A 381 16.51 -10.84 -2.33
CA GLN A 381 17.17 -10.46 -1.09
C GLN A 381 18.69 -10.57 -1.23
N ALA A 382 19.41 -9.53 -0.80
CA ALA A 382 20.87 -9.51 -0.83
C ALA A 382 21.47 -10.19 0.41
N THR A 383 22.76 -10.54 0.34
CA THR A 383 23.50 -11.13 1.47
C THR A 383 23.65 -10.21 2.67
N ASP A 384 23.46 -8.89 2.49
CA ASP A 384 23.88 -7.88 3.46
C ASP A 384 22.70 -7.26 4.23
N ILE A 385 21.48 -7.33 3.68
CA ILE A 385 20.24 -6.83 4.32
C ILE A 385 19.06 -7.78 4.04
N SER A 386 18.06 -7.74 4.91
CA SER A 386 16.83 -8.54 4.77
C SER A 386 15.63 -7.72 4.32
N PHE A 387 14.66 -8.37 3.69
CA PHE A 387 13.41 -7.73 3.26
C PHE A 387 12.32 -7.98 4.30
N GLN A 388 11.74 -6.91 4.82
CA GLN A 388 10.48 -6.97 5.56
C GLN A 388 9.34 -6.62 4.60
N PHE A 389 8.49 -7.60 4.31
CA PHE A 389 7.26 -7.34 3.57
C PHE A 389 6.23 -6.77 4.52
N VAL A 390 5.65 -5.64 4.15
CA VAL A 390 4.56 -5.02 4.91
C VAL A 390 3.31 -4.98 4.04
N ASP A 391 2.17 -5.30 4.63
CA ASP A 391 0.88 -5.13 3.97
C ASP A 391 0.63 -3.64 3.73
N CYS A 392 -0.02 -3.31 2.61
CA CYS A 392 -0.54 -1.96 2.37
C CYS A 392 -2.02 -1.97 2.77
N PRO A 393 -2.36 -1.65 4.03
CA PRO A 393 -3.74 -1.74 4.49
C PRO A 393 -4.62 -0.77 3.71
N LEU A 394 -5.84 -1.19 3.36
CA LEU A 394 -6.85 -0.30 2.78
C LEU A 394 -7.19 0.83 3.76
N LEU A 395 -7.74 1.94 3.25
CA LEU A 395 -8.17 3.06 4.09
C LEU A 395 -9.35 2.63 4.93
N ASP A 396 -9.23 2.74 6.26
CA ASP A 396 -10.37 2.56 7.14
C ASP A 396 -11.38 3.71 6.98
N ILE A 397 -12.60 3.49 7.47
CA ILE A 397 -13.67 4.49 7.36
C ILE A 397 -13.29 5.82 8.03
N LYS A 398 -12.49 5.79 9.11
CA LYS A 398 -12.01 6.99 9.80
C LYS A 398 -11.08 7.82 8.90
N SER A 399 -10.17 7.15 8.19
CA SER A 399 -9.25 7.78 7.24
C SER A 399 -10.01 8.37 6.06
N MET A 400 -11.00 7.65 5.51
CA MET A 400 -11.86 8.18 4.44
C MET A 400 -12.65 9.42 4.88
N ILE A 401 -13.17 9.43 6.11
CA ILE A 401 -13.85 10.61 6.69
C ILE A 401 -12.89 11.80 6.81
N ARG A 402 -11.66 11.59 7.30
CA ARG A 402 -10.64 12.66 7.40
C ARG A 402 -10.23 13.21 6.04
N ILE A 403 -10.14 12.35 5.03
CA ILE A 403 -9.92 12.76 3.63
C ILE A 403 -11.07 13.67 3.16
N MET A 404 -12.32 13.27 3.38
CA MET A 404 -13.48 14.08 3.02
C MET A 404 -13.51 15.41 3.80
N ASP A 405 -13.14 15.41 5.10
CA ASP A 405 -13.03 16.61 5.92
C ASP A 405 -11.98 17.60 5.41
N HIS A 406 -10.86 17.12 4.89
CA HIS A 406 -9.88 17.99 4.24
C HIS A 406 -10.48 18.72 3.04
N PHE A 407 -11.22 18.02 2.19
CA PHE A 407 -11.92 18.65 1.07
C PHE A 407 -13.04 19.57 1.53
N ALA A 408 -13.79 19.18 2.56
CA ALA A 408 -14.79 20.03 3.19
C ALA A 408 -14.17 21.33 3.71
N THR A 409 -12.99 21.27 4.32
CA THR A 409 -12.20 22.44 4.74
C THR A 409 -11.78 23.27 3.53
N LYS A 410 -11.14 22.63 2.54
CA LYS A 410 -10.64 23.27 1.32
C LYS A 410 -11.74 24.03 0.58
N PHE A 411 -12.95 23.47 0.52
CA PHE A 411 -14.08 24.04 -0.19
C PHE A 411 -15.02 24.86 0.68
N LYS A 412 -14.67 25.11 1.95
CA LYS A 412 -15.50 25.86 2.92
C LYS A 412 -16.92 25.29 3.02
N ALA A 413 -17.01 23.97 3.16
CA ALA A 413 -18.27 23.25 3.28
C ALA A 413 -19.11 23.79 4.45
N PRO A 414 -20.45 23.83 4.30
CA PRO A 414 -21.34 24.26 5.36
C PRO A 414 -21.15 23.44 6.64
N THR A 415 -21.14 24.14 7.77
CA THR A 415 -21.13 23.55 9.10
C THR A 415 -22.48 23.74 9.78
N THR A 416 -22.71 22.96 10.82
CA THR A 416 -23.82 23.14 11.75
C THR A 416 -23.28 23.21 13.17
N LEU A 417 -24.00 23.95 14.02
CA LEU A 417 -23.59 24.30 15.37
C LEU A 417 -23.99 23.18 16.33
N LEU A 418 -23.09 22.85 17.26
CA LEU A 418 -23.34 21.90 18.34
C LEU A 418 -23.29 22.64 19.67
N ASP A 419 -24.43 22.73 20.32
CA ASP A 419 -24.52 23.26 21.68
C ASP A 419 -24.15 22.15 22.68
N PHE A 420 -23.02 22.32 23.36
CA PHE A 420 -22.67 21.52 24.53
C PHE A 420 -23.41 22.10 25.73
N GLU A 421 -24.73 21.88 25.83
CA GLU A 421 -25.43 22.28 27.05
C GLU A 421 -24.81 21.52 28.24
N ALA A 422 -24.18 22.27 29.15
CA ALA A 422 -23.86 21.76 30.47
C ALA A 422 -25.18 21.32 31.13
N PRO A 423 -25.25 20.13 31.75
CA PRO A 423 -26.51 19.58 32.25
C PRO A 423 -27.21 20.59 33.16
N GLU A 424 -28.49 20.86 32.87
CA GLU A 424 -29.34 21.63 33.78
C GLU A 424 -29.25 21.00 35.18
N ALA A 425 -28.88 21.82 36.15
CA ALA A 425 -28.79 21.40 37.54
C ALA A 425 -30.12 20.75 37.99
N PRO A 426 -30.07 19.67 38.78
CA PRO A 426 -31.29 18.99 39.22
C PRO A 426 -32.22 19.98 39.93
N THR A 427 -33.50 19.92 39.57
CA THR A 427 -34.59 20.70 40.17
C THR A 427 -34.52 20.67 41.70
N LYS A 428 -34.63 21.86 42.29
CA LYS A 428 -34.69 22.19 43.73
C LYS A 428 -35.21 21.05 44.63
N LYS A 429 -34.32 20.13 45.05
CA LYS A 429 -34.50 19.35 46.28
C LYS A 429 -33.21 18.85 46.94
N ASP A 430 -32.05 18.95 46.27
CA ASP A 430 -30.76 18.53 46.85
C ASP A 430 -29.77 19.70 47.07
N ALA A 431 -30.27 20.92 47.24
CA ALA A 431 -29.46 22.13 47.39
C ALA A 431 -28.90 22.34 48.82
N ALA A 432 -28.34 21.30 49.42
CA ALA A 432 -27.68 21.40 50.72
C ALA A 432 -26.45 20.48 50.80
N ASN A 433 -25.51 20.63 49.85
CA ASN A 433 -24.07 20.52 50.06
C ASN A 433 -23.33 20.40 48.71
N LYS A 434 -22.78 21.52 48.20
CA LYS A 434 -21.48 21.57 47.50
C LYS A 434 -21.13 23.01 47.14
N LYS A 435 -20.09 23.53 47.80
CA LYS A 435 -19.43 24.80 47.47
C LYS A 435 -18.73 24.70 46.11
N LYS A 436 -18.94 25.74 45.30
CA LYS A 436 -18.08 26.29 44.22
C LYS A 436 -17.02 25.35 43.63
N LYS A 437 -17.32 24.77 42.47
CA LYS A 437 -16.37 24.68 41.35
C LYS A 437 -17.00 25.40 40.16
N GLY A 438 -16.25 26.30 39.53
CA GLY A 438 -16.71 27.03 38.34
C GLY A 438 -17.17 26.03 37.28
N VAL A 439 -18.39 26.24 36.78
CA VAL A 439 -18.88 25.53 35.59
C VAL A 439 -18.11 26.12 34.41
N ALA A 440 -17.33 25.29 33.72
CA ALA A 440 -16.69 25.70 32.47
C ALA A 440 -17.78 26.12 31.47
N PRO A 441 -17.57 27.20 30.68
CA PRO A 441 -18.54 27.60 29.68
C PRO A 441 -18.75 26.47 28.64
N PRO A 442 -19.95 26.38 28.05
CA PRO A 442 -20.23 25.39 26.99
C PRO A 442 -19.25 25.58 25.84
N THR A 443 -18.47 24.55 25.51
CA THR A 443 -17.59 24.56 24.34
C THR A 443 -18.42 24.29 23.08
N THR A 444 -19.00 25.31 22.45
CA THR A 444 -19.66 25.14 21.14
C THR A 444 -18.68 24.54 20.12
N LYS A 445 -19.09 23.49 19.38
CA LYS A 445 -18.29 22.94 18.27
C LYS A 445 -19.05 23.03 16.96
N TYR A 446 -18.37 23.37 15.88
CA TYR A 446 -18.94 23.30 14.54
C TYR A 446 -18.50 22.00 13.87
N VAL A 447 -19.46 21.32 13.23
CA VAL A 447 -19.21 20.10 12.45
C VAL A 447 -19.75 20.24 11.04
N TYR A 448 -19.10 19.59 10.07
CA TYR A 448 -19.54 19.63 8.69
C TYR A 448 -20.89 18.92 8.50
N LYS A 449 -21.80 19.57 7.75
CA LYS A 449 -23.13 19.01 7.45
C LYS A 449 -23.05 17.71 6.64
N TRP A 450 -22.03 17.54 5.79
CA TRP A 450 -21.86 16.35 4.94
C TRP A 450 -21.79 15.05 5.76
N LYS A 451 -21.34 15.11 7.01
CA LYS A 451 -21.29 13.95 7.93
C LYS A 451 -22.67 13.44 8.35
N LEU A 452 -23.73 14.22 8.11
CA LEU A 452 -25.13 13.82 8.28
C LEU A 452 -25.75 13.29 6.97
N CYS A 453 -24.99 13.26 5.88
CA CYS A 453 -25.44 12.69 4.62
C CYS A 453 -25.16 11.18 4.60
N ALA A 454 -26.16 10.38 4.97
CA ALA A 454 -26.05 8.92 4.98
C ALA A 454 -25.71 8.32 3.58
N PRO A 455 -26.30 8.77 2.46
CA PRO A 455 -25.92 8.32 1.12
C PRO A 455 -24.43 8.55 0.79
N LEU A 456 -23.89 9.72 1.13
CA LEU A 456 -22.49 10.04 0.87
C LEU A 456 -21.54 9.14 1.69
N LEU A 457 -21.89 8.86 2.95
CA LEU A 457 -21.13 7.93 3.78
C LEU A 457 -21.19 6.49 3.23
N GLN A 458 -22.34 6.05 2.70
CA GLN A 458 -22.46 4.74 2.04
C GLN A 458 -21.55 4.68 0.80
N LEU A 459 -21.51 5.73 -0.03
CA LEU A 459 -20.60 5.78 -1.19
C LEU A 459 -19.13 5.65 -0.77
N LEU A 460 -18.71 6.30 0.32
CA LEU A 460 -17.35 6.16 0.85
C LEU A 460 -17.05 4.70 1.19
N ILE A 461 -17.98 3.99 1.84
CA ILE A 461 -17.81 2.58 2.21
C ILE A 461 -17.82 1.67 0.98
N ASP A 462 -18.60 2.00 -0.04
CA ASP A 462 -18.66 1.24 -1.28
C ASP A 462 -17.34 1.24 -2.07
N THR A 463 -16.45 2.21 -1.77
CA THR A 463 -15.06 2.21 -2.27
C THR A 463 -14.19 1.14 -1.61
N GLY A 464 -14.65 0.53 -0.51
CA GLY A 464 -13.96 -0.50 0.24
C GLY A 464 -12.64 -0.05 0.85
N GLY A 465 -12.38 1.26 0.94
CA GLY A 465 -11.09 1.79 1.38
C GLY A 465 -10.00 1.76 0.31
N LEU A 466 -10.31 1.35 -0.92
CA LEU A 466 -9.36 1.34 -2.03
C LEU A 466 -9.05 2.78 -2.46
N PRO A 467 -7.80 3.28 -2.31
CA PRO A 467 -7.49 4.69 -2.57
C PRO A 467 -7.86 5.16 -3.98
N ARG A 468 -7.70 4.32 -5.00
CA ARG A 468 -8.08 4.67 -6.37
C ARG A 468 -9.59 4.76 -6.56
N ALA A 469 -10.38 3.90 -5.90
CA ALA A 469 -11.83 4.00 -5.95
C ALA A 469 -12.34 5.25 -5.22
N LEU A 470 -11.73 5.58 -4.07
CA LEU A 470 -12.01 6.83 -3.36
C LEU A 470 -11.66 8.06 -4.19
N GLU A 471 -10.50 8.06 -4.85
CA GLU A 471 -10.11 9.14 -5.76
C GLU A 471 -11.15 9.35 -6.87
N LYS A 472 -11.65 8.27 -7.49
CA LYS A 472 -12.70 8.35 -8.51
C LYS A 472 -14.01 8.89 -7.95
N LEU A 473 -14.40 8.47 -6.76
CA LEU A 473 -15.58 9.01 -6.08
C LEU A 473 -15.46 10.53 -5.85
N LEU A 474 -14.31 10.98 -5.32
CA LEU A 474 -14.06 12.40 -5.06
C LEU A 474 -14.01 13.22 -6.36
N ASP A 475 -13.42 12.67 -7.44
CA ASP A 475 -13.44 13.28 -8.77
C ASP A 475 -14.88 13.50 -9.25
N VAL A 476 -15.74 12.48 -9.15
CA VAL A 476 -17.13 12.57 -9.58
C VAL A 476 -17.92 13.58 -8.74
N CYS A 477 -17.77 13.53 -7.41
CA CYS A 477 -18.43 14.47 -6.51
C CYS A 477 -18.02 15.93 -6.78
N PHE A 478 -16.73 16.21 -6.90
CA PHE A 478 -16.24 17.59 -6.93
C PHE A 478 -16.02 18.18 -8.32
N LYS A 479 -15.90 17.36 -9.36
CA LYS A 479 -15.66 17.81 -10.74
C LYS A 479 -16.84 17.52 -11.64
N THR A 480 -17.27 16.26 -11.72
CA THR A 480 -18.28 15.84 -12.71
C THR A 480 -19.67 16.37 -12.38
N ILE A 481 -20.13 16.22 -11.14
CA ILE A 481 -21.51 16.55 -10.75
C ILE A 481 -21.57 17.90 -10.02
N GLY A 482 -20.68 18.13 -9.05
CA GLY A 482 -20.67 19.37 -8.28
C GLY A 482 -20.26 20.60 -9.10
N GLY A 483 -19.57 20.43 -10.25
CA GLY A 483 -18.96 21.51 -11.04
C GLY A 483 -17.78 22.21 -10.34
N ASN A 484 -17.79 22.25 -9.00
CA ASN A 484 -16.67 22.42 -8.09
C ASN A 484 -17.05 21.84 -6.71
N GLY A 485 -16.07 21.59 -5.84
CA GLY A 485 -16.33 20.97 -4.53
C GLY A 485 -17.15 21.82 -3.57
N LYS A 486 -17.19 23.16 -3.72
CA LYS A 486 -17.98 24.04 -2.86
C LYS A 486 -19.48 23.80 -3.06
N LYS A 487 -19.94 23.84 -4.31
CA LYS A 487 -21.35 23.59 -4.65
C LYS A 487 -21.81 22.20 -4.20
N PHE A 488 -20.94 21.19 -4.36
CA PHE A 488 -21.23 19.84 -3.88
C PHE A 488 -21.58 19.79 -2.37
N PHE A 489 -20.80 20.48 -1.54
CA PHE A 489 -21.07 20.52 -0.10
C PHE A 489 -22.23 21.44 0.31
N GLU A 490 -22.57 22.43 -0.52
CA GLU A 490 -23.73 23.31 -0.29
C GLU A 490 -25.06 22.60 -0.54
N ASP A 491 -25.15 21.86 -1.65
CA ASP A 491 -26.41 21.22 -2.05
C ASP A 491 -26.66 19.93 -1.25
N LEU A 492 -25.70 18.98 -1.25
CA LEU A 492 -25.81 17.61 -0.67
C LEU A 492 -27.08 16.79 -1.07
N GLU A 493 -28.01 17.37 -1.81
CA GLU A 493 -29.22 16.73 -2.35
C GLU A 493 -28.97 16.32 -3.80
N TYR A 494 -28.11 15.31 -3.97
CA TYR A 494 -27.80 14.74 -5.28
C TYR A 494 -28.47 13.38 -5.48
N ASP A 495 -28.58 12.97 -6.74
CA ASP A 495 -28.85 11.58 -7.08
C ASP A 495 -27.59 10.75 -6.85
N TYR A 496 -27.53 10.09 -5.69
CA TYR A 496 -26.43 9.24 -5.25
C TYR A 496 -26.37 7.92 -6.01
N ASP A 497 -27.47 7.43 -6.57
CA ASP A 497 -27.45 6.27 -7.48
C ASP A 497 -26.79 6.62 -8.81
N ASN A 498 -27.00 7.86 -9.28
CA ASN A 498 -26.29 8.38 -10.45
C ASN A 498 -24.80 8.58 -10.15
N ILE A 499 -24.43 9.15 -8.99
CA ILE A 499 -23.01 9.22 -8.55
C ILE A 499 -22.39 7.81 -8.55
N PHE A 500 -23.04 6.85 -7.88
CA PHE A 500 -22.59 5.46 -7.83
C PHE A 500 -22.38 4.89 -9.24
N SER A 501 -23.35 5.10 -10.14
CA SER A 501 -23.30 4.60 -11.51
C SER A 501 -22.16 5.20 -12.33
N ILE A 502 -21.90 6.50 -12.19
CA ILE A 502 -20.78 7.17 -12.88
C ILE A 502 -19.44 6.65 -12.36
N VAL A 503 -19.26 6.59 -11.03
CA VAL A 503 -18.03 6.06 -10.42
C VAL A 503 -17.78 4.61 -10.85
N LYS A 504 -18.82 3.78 -10.83
CA LYS A 504 -18.76 2.39 -11.29
C LYS A 504 -18.29 2.30 -12.75
N ASN A 505 -18.86 3.11 -13.64
CA ASN A 505 -18.48 3.13 -15.06
C ASN A 505 -17.05 3.64 -15.27
N ASP A 506 -16.61 4.64 -14.51
CA ASP A 506 -15.23 5.14 -14.59
C ASP A 506 -14.22 4.10 -14.11
N LEU A 507 -14.56 3.33 -13.07
CA LEU A 507 -13.76 2.21 -12.59
C LEU A 507 -13.73 1.05 -13.60
N GLU A 508 -14.87 0.71 -14.19
CA GLU A 508 -14.92 -0.30 -15.26
C GLU A 508 -13.97 0.07 -16.41
N LYS A 509 -14.05 1.29 -16.94
CA LYS A 509 -13.16 1.76 -18.02
C LYS A 509 -11.69 1.78 -17.60
N MET A 510 -11.42 2.15 -16.35
CA MET A 510 -10.05 2.23 -15.84
C MET A 510 -9.38 0.85 -15.76
N TYR A 511 -10.12 -0.16 -15.31
CA TYR A 511 -9.59 -1.49 -15.05
C TYR A 511 -9.90 -2.49 -16.17
N ASP A 512 -10.76 -2.12 -17.11
CA ASP A 512 -11.18 -2.89 -18.28
C ASP A 512 -11.74 -4.28 -17.89
N ILE A 513 -12.56 -4.28 -16.84
CA ILE A 513 -13.02 -5.50 -16.18
C ILE A 513 -13.96 -6.29 -17.10
N TYR A 514 -14.78 -5.63 -17.90
CA TYR A 514 -15.68 -6.34 -18.82
C TYR A 514 -14.92 -7.20 -19.83
N ARG A 515 -13.85 -6.67 -20.42
CA ARG A 515 -13.00 -7.43 -21.35
C ARG A 515 -12.32 -8.59 -20.63
N LYS A 516 -11.74 -8.35 -19.45
CA LYS A 516 -11.10 -9.39 -18.63
C LYS A 516 -12.06 -10.55 -18.28
N VAL A 517 -13.30 -10.22 -17.90
CA VAL A 517 -14.34 -11.21 -17.62
C VAL A 517 -14.80 -11.93 -18.89
N ASP A 518 -14.82 -11.29 -20.07
CA ASP A 518 -15.08 -12.00 -21.33
C ASP A 518 -13.96 -12.98 -21.68
N ASP A 519 -12.71 -12.54 -21.54
CA ASP A 519 -11.53 -13.31 -21.93
C ASP A 519 -11.34 -14.54 -21.01
N GLU A 520 -11.56 -14.38 -19.69
CA GLU A 520 -11.37 -15.43 -18.69
C GLU A 520 -12.55 -15.55 -17.70
N MET A 521 -13.77 -15.75 -18.22
CA MET A 521 -15.02 -15.78 -17.42
C MET A 521 -14.95 -16.69 -16.20
N GLU A 522 -14.44 -17.91 -16.35
CA GLU A 522 -14.36 -18.89 -15.26
C GLU A 522 -13.43 -18.43 -14.12
N LEU A 523 -12.29 -17.84 -14.47
CA LEU A 523 -11.30 -17.32 -13.53
C LEU A 523 -11.89 -16.22 -12.65
N TYR A 524 -12.50 -15.22 -13.29
CA TYR A 524 -13.08 -14.07 -12.59
C TYR A 524 -14.36 -14.42 -11.83
N MET A 525 -15.13 -15.39 -12.32
CA MET A 525 -16.26 -15.94 -11.58
C MET A 525 -15.82 -16.65 -10.30
N ASN A 526 -14.73 -17.42 -10.36
CA ASN A 526 -14.14 -18.07 -9.19
C ASN A 526 -13.58 -17.05 -8.19
N LEU A 527 -12.91 -15.99 -8.69
CA LEU A 527 -12.46 -14.86 -7.88
C LEU A 527 -13.62 -14.21 -7.11
N LEU A 528 -14.73 -13.93 -7.81
CA LEU A 528 -15.93 -13.36 -7.19
C LEU A 528 -16.56 -14.30 -6.16
N TYR A 529 -16.61 -15.60 -6.45
CA TYR A 529 -17.14 -16.60 -5.53
C TYR A 529 -16.35 -16.66 -4.22
N HIS A 530 -15.01 -16.72 -4.29
CA HIS A 530 -14.15 -16.67 -3.10
C HIS A 530 -14.36 -15.41 -2.27
N CYS A 531 -14.49 -14.25 -2.93
CA CYS A 531 -14.74 -12.97 -2.29
C CYS A 531 -16.10 -12.92 -1.56
N VAL A 532 -17.17 -13.31 -2.25
CA VAL A 532 -18.55 -13.20 -1.75
C VAL A 532 -18.82 -14.21 -0.64
N GLU A 533 -18.29 -15.42 -0.76
CA GLU A 533 -18.42 -16.47 0.26
C GLU A 533 -17.42 -16.33 1.41
N GLY A 534 -16.44 -15.42 1.31
CA GLY A 534 -15.40 -15.26 2.32
C GLY A 534 -14.51 -16.50 2.50
N ILE A 535 -14.24 -17.21 1.40
CA ILE A 535 -13.43 -18.45 1.41
C ILE A 535 -11.94 -18.07 1.39
N PRO A 536 -11.16 -18.42 2.44
CA PRO A 536 -9.72 -18.14 2.45
C PRO A 536 -8.97 -18.88 1.34
N VAL A 537 -7.95 -18.24 0.78
CA VAL A 537 -7.11 -18.78 -0.30
C VAL A 537 -5.63 -18.59 -0.03
N GLU A 538 -4.81 -19.52 -0.52
CA GLU A 538 -3.36 -19.33 -0.59
C GLU A 538 -3.02 -18.36 -1.73
N GLU A 539 -1.97 -17.55 -1.57
CA GLU A 539 -1.55 -16.55 -2.58
C GLU A 539 -1.27 -17.20 -3.95
N ASN A 540 -0.63 -18.38 -3.94
CA ASN A 540 -0.25 -19.10 -5.17
C ASN A 540 -1.36 -20.02 -5.71
N LYS A 541 -2.56 -20.01 -5.11
CA LYS A 541 -3.68 -20.80 -5.59
C LYS A 541 -4.07 -20.34 -6.99
N ARG A 542 -4.20 -21.28 -7.93
CA ARG A 542 -4.84 -21.01 -9.23
C ARG A 542 -6.35 -21.06 -9.08
N LEU A 543 -7.01 -20.08 -9.70
CA LEU A 543 -8.47 -20.00 -9.76
C LEU A 543 -9.03 -20.42 -11.13
N ASP A 544 -8.18 -20.66 -12.14
CA ASP A 544 -8.59 -21.27 -13.39
C ASP A 544 -8.75 -22.80 -13.24
N ASN A 545 -9.64 -23.40 -14.03
CA ASN A 545 -9.83 -24.85 -14.10
C ASN A 545 -9.04 -25.48 -15.27
N LYS A 546 -7.98 -24.83 -15.76
CA LYS A 546 -7.17 -25.35 -16.87
C LYS A 546 -6.39 -26.59 -16.39
N LYS A 547 -6.64 -27.76 -16.99
CA LYS A 547 -5.91 -29.01 -16.67
C LYS A 547 -4.40 -28.84 -16.89
N ASP A 548 -3.59 -29.35 -15.97
CA ASP A 548 -2.10 -29.30 -15.96
C ASP A 548 -1.41 -30.03 -17.14
N ASN A 549 -2.14 -30.46 -18.16
CA ASN A 549 -1.65 -31.35 -19.23
C ASN A 549 -0.80 -30.65 -20.31
N LYS A 550 -0.22 -29.48 -20.03
CA LYS A 550 0.81 -28.85 -20.87
C LYS A 550 1.90 -28.31 -19.95
N GLU A 551 3.12 -28.85 -20.10
CA GLU A 551 4.32 -28.46 -19.34
C GLU A 551 4.65 -26.94 -19.42
N ASP A 552 3.99 -26.20 -20.32
CA ASP A 552 4.17 -24.75 -20.50
C ASP A 552 3.07 -23.84 -19.88
N ASN A 553 2.00 -24.40 -19.30
CA ASN A 553 0.89 -23.57 -18.83
C ASN A 553 1.07 -23.14 -17.36
N LYS A 554 1.82 -22.05 -17.13
CA LYS A 554 1.78 -21.32 -15.86
C LYS A 554 0.41 -20.64 -15.73
N GLY A 555 -0.62 -21.36 -15.28
CA GLY A 555 -1.95 -20.81 -15.01
C GLY A 555 -1.92 -19.67 -13.99
N THR A 556 -2.95 -18.81 -14.02
CA THR A 556 -3.00 -17.54 -13.30
C THR A 556 -3.33 -17.76 -11.82
N THR A 557 -2.45 -17.31 -10.94
CA THR A 557 -2.64 -17.42 -9.49
C THR A 557 -3.43 -16.23 -8.91
N VAL A 558 -3.98 -16.37 -7.71
CA VAL A 558 -4.61 -15.26 -6.95
C VAL A 558 -3.65 -14.07 -6.84
N LYS A 559 -2.37 -14.37 -6.64
CA LYS A 559 -1.28 -13.39 -6.63
C LYS A 559 -1.15 -12.60 -7.93
N ASP A 560 -1.21 -13.30 -9.06
CA ASP A 560 -1.11 -12.67 -10.37
C ASP A 560 -2.33 -11.77 -10.60
N LEU A 561 -3.52 -12.26 -10.24
CA LEU A 561 -4.77 -11.49 -10.31
C LEU A 561 -4.76 -10.25 -9.42
N GLN A 562 -4.05 -10.27 -8.29
CA GLN A 562 -3.95 -9.11 -7.42
C GLN A 562 -3.38 -7.91 -8.20
N THR A 563 -2.51 -8.14 -9.19
CA THR A 563 -1.99 -7.07 -10.06
C THR A 563 -3.04 -6.36 -10.91
N ASP A 564 -4.29 -6.82 -10.94
CA ASP A 564 -5.38 -6.12 -11.61
C ASP A 564 -5.88 -4.88 -10.86
N GLY A 565 -5.68 -4.80 -9.54
CA GLY A 565 -5.91 -3.57 -8.77
C GLY A 565 -7.33 -3.27 -8.28
N HIS A 566 -8.30 -4.15 -8.55
CA HIS A 566 -9.70 -3.98 -8.13
C HIS A 566 -10.10 -4.83 -6.92
N PHE A 567 -9.14 -5.47 -6.24
CA PHE A 567 -9.33 -6.13 -4.94
C PHE A 567 -8.02 -6.13 -4.13
N ALA A 568 -8.12 -6.42 -2.84
CA ALA A 568 -6.98 -6.61 -1.94
C ALA A 568 -7.01 -8.00 -1.29
N LEU A 569 -5.87 -8.40 -0.70
CA LEU A 569 -5.76 -9.59 0.12
C LEU A 569 -5.55 -9.17 1.56
N SER A 570 -6.39 -9.66 2.48
CA SER A 570 -6.22 -9.47 3.92
C SER A 570 -5.84 -10.79 4.58
N SER A 571 -4.87 -10.75 5.50
CA SER A 571 -4.40 -11.96 6.21
C SER A 571 -5.55 -12.61 6.98
N TYR A 572 -5.64 -13.94 6.87
CA TYR A 572 -6.63 -14.76 7.56
C TYR A 572 -5.96 -15.62 8.63
N ASP A 573 -6.32 -15.37 9.89
CA ASP A 573 -5.98 -16.22 11.05
C ASP A 573 -4.47 -16.44 11.27
N GLY A 574 -3.63 -15.47 10.87
CA GLY A 574 -2.17 -15.53 11.06
C GLY A 574 -1.44 -16.64 10.30
N ARG A 575 -2.13 -17.32 9.38
CA ARG A 575 -1.60 -18.36 8.48
C ARG A 575 -1.29 -17.77 7.10
N ASP A 576 -0.65 -18.55 6.23
CA ASP A 576 -0.43 -18.21 4.79
C ASP A 576 -1.73 -18.30 3.95
N LEU A 577 -2.85 -17.87 4.54
CA LEU A 577 -4.17 -17.81 3.94
C LEU A 577 -4.67 -16.36 3.94
N PHE A 578 -5.40 -16.00 2.90
CA PHE A 578 -5.87 -14.64 2.68
C PHE A 578 -7.35 -14.62 2.30
N LEU A 579 -8.08 -13.60 2.76
CA LEU A 579 -9.41 -13.27 2.25
C LEU A 579 -9.28 -12.31 1.06
N ILE A 580 -10.14 -12.51 0.05
CA ILE A 580 -10.24 -11.63 -1.11
C ILE A 580 -11.24 -10.52 -0.77
N GLU A 581 -10.75 -9.28 -0.66
CA GLU A 581 -11.57 -8.11 -0.35
C GLU A 581 -11.79 -7.25 -1.60
N MET A 582 -13.00 -7.35 -2.16
CA MET A 582 -13.41 -6.57 -3.32
C MET A 582 -14.41 -5.48 -2.90
N PRO A 583 -14.17 -4.20 -3.22
CA PRO A 583 -15.16 -3.15 -3.02
C PRO A 583 -16.49 -3.47 -3.72
N PHE A 584 -17.62 -3.07 -3.11
CA PHE A 584 -18.95 -3.39 -3.62
C PHE A 584 -19.18 -2.85 -5.05
N LEU A 585 -18.58 -1.70 -5.39
CA LEU A 585 -18.58 -1.16 -6.75
C LEU A 585 -18.15 -2.19 -7.80
N PHE A 586 -17.11 -2.98 -7.51
CA PHE A 586 -16.61 -3.99 -8.43
C PHE A 586 -17.49 -5.25 -8.46
N VAL A 587 -18.10 -5.65 -7.33
CA VAL A 587 -19.11 -6.73 -7.34
C VAL A 587 -20.27 -6.39 -8.29
N CYS A 588 -20.72 -5.14 -8.31
CA CYS A 588 -21.72 -4.67 -9.26
C CYS A 588 -21.23 -4.73 -10.72
N ILE A 589 -19.99 -4.32 -11.00
CA ILE A 589 -19.38 -4.42 -12.35
C ILE A 589 -19.35 -5.89 -12.80
N TYR A 590 -18.96 -6.81 -11.92
CA TYR A 590 -18.96 -8.23 -12.24
C TYR A 590 -20.38 -8.73 -12.53
N ASN A 591 -21.38 -8.33 -11.74
CA ASN A 591 -22.77 -8.73 -11.99
C ASN A 591 -23.32 -8.18 -13.31
N ASP A 592 -22.95 -6.94 -13.69
CA ASP A 592 -23.35 -6.38 -14.98
C ASP A 592 -22.94 -7.28 -16.14
N LYS A 593 -21.78 -7.94 -16.02
CA LYS A 593 -21.24 -8.82 -17.04
C LYS A 593 -21.66 -10.27 -16.91
N LEU A 594 -21.56 -10.84 -15.70
CA LEU A 594 -21.84 -12.25 -15.41
C LEU A 594 -23.34 -12.55 -15.33
N LYS A 595 -24.21 -11.53 -15.17
CA LYS A 595 -25.67 -11.66 -15.06
C LYS A 595 -26.09 -12.69 -14.00
N ILE A 596 -25.49 -12.59 -12.80
CA ILE A 596 -25.77 -13.50 -11.67
C ILE A 596 -27.20 -13.27 -11.19
N VAL A 597 -27.57 -12.00 -11.02
CA VAL A 597 -28.94 -11.53 -10.77
C VAL A 597 -29.28 -10.38 -11.71
N ASP A 598 -30.57 -10.05 -11.82
CA ASP A 598 -31.01 -8.92 -12.62
C ASP A 598 -30.40 -7.59 -12.14
N VAL A 599 -29.91 -6.80 -13.10
CA VAL A 599 -29.14 -5.58 -12.83
C VAL A 599 -30.04 -4.46 -12.31
N GLU A 600 -31.27 -4.32 -12.84
CA GLU A 600 -32.19 -3.27 -12.39
C GLU A 600 -32.71 -3.55 -10.99
N LEU A 601 -33.02 -4.81 -10.71
CA LEU A 601 -33.44 -5.26 -9.39
C LEU A 601 -32.30 -5.12 -8.38
N MET A 602 -31.05 -5.47 -8.74
CA MET A 602 -29.88 -5.18 -7.89
C MET A 602 -29.73 -3.68 -7.61
N LYS A 603 -29.83 -2.82 -8.62
CA LYS A 603 -29.78 -1.36 -8.42
C LYS A 603 -30.85 -0.87 -7.44
N LYS A 604 -32.06 -1.43 -7.49
CA LYS A 604 -33.15 -1.09 -6.56
C LYS A 604 -32.89 -1.62 -5.14
N ALA A 605 -32.46 -2.87 -5.02
CA ALA A 605 -32.19 -3.51 -3.73
C ALA A 605 -31.01 -2.88 -2.97
N PHE A 606 -30.07 -2.33 -3.73
CA PHE A 606 -28.88 -1.67 -3.20
C PHE A 606 -28.85 -0.19 -3.59
N SER A 607 -30.01 0.49 -3.68
CA SER A 607 -30.02 1.94 -3.95
C SER A 607 -29.35 2.70 -2.81
N VAL A 608 -28.48 3.64 -3.17
CA VAL A 608 -27.80 4.59 -2.29
C VAL A 608 -28.72 5.77 -1.97
N ASN A 609 -29.60 6.15 -2.88
CA ASN A 609 -30.60 7.21 -2.68
C ASN A 609 -31.63 6.88 -1.62
N ASN A 610 -31.85 5.59 -1.35
CA ASN A 610 -32.77 5.17 -0.31
C ASN A 610 -32.24 5.62 1.06
N ASN A 611 -32.66 6.85 1.38
CA ASN A 611 -32.44 7.55 2.62
C ASN A 611 -33.07 6.83 3.80
N TYR A 612 -33.64 5.62 3.67
CA TYR A 612 -34.12 4.69 4.69
C TYR A 612 -34.11 3.26 4.13
N MET A 613 -33.47 2.32 4.82
CA MET A 613 -33.80 0.89 4.65
C MET A 613 -34.94 0.60 5.62
N TYR A 614 -36.19 0.68 5.15
CA TYR A 614 -37.32 0.19 5.92
C TYR A 614 -37.35 -1.33 5.88
N TRP A 615 -38.32 -1.90 6.58
CA TRP A 615 -38.50 -3.35 6.63
C TRP A 615 -38.62 -3.94 5.20
N GLN A 616 -39.35 -3.31 4.27
CA GLN A 616 -39.49 -3.84 2.91
C GLN A 616 -38.16 -3.87 2.13
N GLU A 617 -37.27 -2.89 2.30
CA GLU A 617 -35.94 -2.90 1.67
C GLU A 617 -35.04 -3.97 2.28
N TRP A 618 -35.18 -4.27 3.58
CA TRP A 618 -34.46 -5.37 4.22
C TRP A 618 -34.88 -6.73 3.65
N GLU A 619 -36.19 -6.95 3.46
CA GLU A 619 -36.69 -8.16 2.81
C GLU A 619 -36.11 -8.32 1.41
N LEU A 620 -36.15 -7.23 0.64
CA LEU A 620 -35.62 -7.21 -0.70
C LEU A 620 -34.12 -7.49 -0.73
N PHE A 621 -33.34 -6.88 0.17
CA PHE A 621 -31.90 -7.12 0.30
C PHE A 621 -31.61 -8.61 0.55
N VAL A 622 -32.31 -9.24 1.50
CA VAL A 622 -32.13 -10.65 1.82
C VAL A 622 -32.51 -11.55 0.64
N ALA A 623 -33.64 -11.28 -0.03
CA ALA A 623 -34.03 -12.01 -1.24
C ALA A 623 -32.97 -11.94 -2.35
N HIS A 624 -32.41 -10.74 -2.58
CA HIS A 624 -31.36 -10.54 -3.57
C HIS A 624 -30.10 -11.28 -3.21
N HIS A 625 -29.69 -11.26 -1.95
CA HIS A 625 -28.51 -11.94 -1.50
C HIS A 625 -28.65 -13.47 -1.62
N ILE A 626 -29.80 -14.04 -1.24
CA ILE A 626 -30.12 -15.47 -1.41
C ILE A 626 -29.96 -15.87 -2.89
N SER A 627 -30.65 -15.16 -3.80
CA SER A 627 -30.59 -15.44 -5.23
C SER A 627 -29.19 -15.24 -5.80
N PHE A 628 -28.45 -14.22 -5.35
CA PHE A 628 -27.09 -13.95 -5.80
C PHE A 628 -26.16 -15.12 -5.48
N ARG A 629 -26.15 -15.58 -4.21
CA ARG A 629 -25.27 -16.68 -3.78
C ARG A 629 -25.63 -18.01 -4.45
N VAL A 630 -26.92 -18.34 -4.51
CA VAL A 630 -27.38 -19.57 -5.18
C VAL A 630 -27.03 -19.56 -6.66
N ASN A 631 -27.31 -18.46 -7.37
CA ASN A 631 -27.01 -18.35 -8.80
C ASN A 631 -25.51 -18.35 -9.08
N LEU A 632 -24.71 -17.73 -8.21
CA LEU A 632 -23.25 -17.75 -8.33
C LEU A 632 -22.70 -19.17 -8.09
N ALA A 633 -23.19 -19.90 -7.08
CA ALA A 633 -22.83 -21.29 -6.84
C ALA A 633 -23.16 -22.20 -8.04
N ILE A 634 -24.34 -22.03 -8.65
CA ILE A 634 -24.73 -22.77 -9.86
C ILE A 634 -23.79 -22.45 -11.01
N LYS A 635 -23.45 -21.17 -11.21
CA LYS A 635 -22.49 -20.76 -12.24
C LYS A 635 -21.09 -21.35 -11.99
N MET A 636 -20.71 -21.55 -10.73
CA MET A 636 -19.51 -22.30 -10.32
C MET A 636 -19.62 -23.83 -10.50
N GLY A 637 -20.67 -24.32 -11.16
CA GLY A 637 -20.89 -25.74 -11.43
C GLY A 637 -21.40 -26.55 -10.22
N LYS A 638 -21.85 -25.89 -9.15
CA LYS A 638 -22.48 -26.58 -8.01
C LYS A 638 -23.93 -26.90 -8.36
N ASN A 639 -24.30 -28.17 -8.24
CA ASN A 639 -25.67 -28.63 -8.44
C ASN A 639 -26.41 -28.85 -7.12
N GLU A 640 -25.67 -28.96 -6.01
CA GLU A 640 -26.21 -29.32 -4.69
C GLU A 640 -25.41 -28.60 -3.60
N LEU A 641 -26.09 -28.13 -2.56
CA LEU A 641 -25.47 -27.59 -1.34
C LEU A 641 -26.31 -27.96 -0.10
N SER A 642 -25.64 -28.17 1.02
CA SER A 642 -26.32 -28.30 2.31
C SER A 642 -26.87 -26.95 2.79
N LEU A 643 -27.89 -26.98 3.65
CA LEU A 643 -28.40 -25.77 4.31
C LEU A 643 -27.31 -25.04 5.10
N ARG A 644 -26.34 -25.76 5.66
CA ARG A 644 -25.13 -25.18 6.29
C ARG A 644 -24.32 -24.30 5.34
N ASN A 645 -24.15 -24.74 4.09
CA ASN A 645 -23.38 -24.00 3.09
C ASN A 645 -24.21 -22.87 2.45
N LEU A 646 -25.52 -23.06 2.33
CA LEU A 646 -26.45 -22.01 1.89
C LEU A 646 -26.59 -20.91 2.94
N HIS A 647 -26.53 -21.25 4.24
CA HIS A 647 -26.68 -20.33 5.36
C HIS A 647 -25.47 -20.40 6.32
N PRO A 648 -24.27 -19.99 5.88
CA PRO A 648 -23.06 -20.12 6.67
C PRO A 648 -23.15 -19.28 7.95
N GLY A 649 -22.74 -19.90 9.06
CA GLY A 649 -22.84 -19.29 10.38
C GLY A 649 -24.25 -19.27 10.98
N ALA A 650 -25.28 -19.80 10.31
CA ALA A 650 -26.61 -19.88 10.92
C ALA A 650 -26.63 -20.83 12.13
N TYR A 651 -27.35 -20.45 13.19
CA TYR A 651 -27.71 -21.36 14.28
C TYR A 651 -28.80 -22.31 13.81
N GLY A 652 -28.70 -23.60 14.15
CA GLY A 652 -29.65 -24.62 13.71
C GLY A 652 -29.20 -26.02 14.11
N THR A 653 -30.11 -27.00 14.09
CA THR A 653 -29.74 -28.38 14.46
C THR A 653 -28.77 -28.97 13.45
N LYS A 654 -27.99 -29.97 13.87
CA LYS A 654 -27.07 -30.63 12.95
C LYS A 654 -27.86 -31.32 11.83
N GLU A 655 -28.96 -31.95 12.19
CA GLU A 655 -29.88 -32.64 11.30
C GLU A 655 -30.44 -31.70 10.22
N ASP A 656 -30.88 -30.49 10.61
CA ASP A 656 -31.39 -29.49 9.65
C ASP A 656 -30.29 -28.91 8.76
N LEU A 657 -29.15 -28.53 9.36
CA LEU A 657 -28.05 -27.90 8.64
C LEU A 657 -27.41 -28.85 7.62
N ASP A 658 -27.45 -30.15 7.86
CA ASP A 658 -26.85 -31.17 6.99
C ASP A 658 -27.82 -31.63 5.87
N ILE A 659 -29.05 -31.09 5.79
CA ILE A 659 -29.97 -31.34 4.66
C ILE A 659 -29.36 -30.78 3.38
N VAL A 660 -29.21 -31.64 2.37
CA VAL A 660 -28.65 -31.29 1.05
C VAL A 660 -29.78 -30.97 0.06
N MET A 661 -29.71 -29.77 -0.52
CA MET A 661 -30.67 -29.23 -1.48
C MET A 661 -30.08 -29.22 -2.89
N LYS A 662 -30.89 -29.58 -3.88
CA LYS A 662 -30.61 -29.37 -5.29
C LYS A 662 -30.77 -27.90 -5.63
N LEU A 663 -29.80 -27.35 -6.35
CA LEU A 663 -29.77 -25.94 -6.73
C LEU A 663 -30.47 -25.74 -8.07
N LYS A 664 -31.35 -24.73 -8.10
CA LYS A 664 -31.98 -24.22 -9.32
C LYS A 664 -31.78 -22.72 -9.36
N ARG A 665 -31.64 -22.16 -10.56
CA ARG A 665 -31.46 -20.72 -10.74
C ARG A 665 -32.70 -19.99 -10.19
N LEU A 666 -32.48 -19.02 -9.33
CA LEU A 666 -33.52 -18.25 -8.65
C LEU A 666 -33.71 -16.88 -9.30
N GLY A 667 -34.93 -16.61 -9.74
CA GLY A 667 -35.46 -15.27 -9.99
C GLY A 667 -36.03 -14.65 -8.71
N ILE A 668 -36.30 -13.35 -8.73
CA ILE A 668 -36.85 -12.63 -7.57
C ILE A 668 -38.17 -11.99 -7.99
N TYR A 669 -39.22 -12.25 -7.24
CA TYR A 669 -40.58 -11.78 -7.53
C TYR A 669 -41.18 -11.14 -6.28
N ARG A 670 -42.08 -10.17 -6.47
CA ARG A 670 -42.84 -9.57 -5.36
C ARG A 670 -44.31 -9.89 -5.54
N SER A 671 -44.90 -10.58 -4.59
CA SER A 671 -46.29 -11.02 -4.66
C SER A 671 -47.28 -9.89 -4.32
N ARG A 672 -48.42 -9.84 -5.02
CA ARG A 672 -49.59 -9.03 -4.62
C ARG A 672 -50.34 -9.69 -3.47
N GLU A 673 -50.48 -11.00 -3.54
CA GLU A 673 -51.27 -11.80 -2.62
C GLU A 673 -50.40 -12.36 -1.48
N GLN A 674 -51.05 -12.72 -0.38
CA GLN A 674 -50.38 -13.30 0.78
C GLN A 674 -50.33 -14.83 0.66
N PHE A 675 -49.14 -15.41 0.63
CA PHE A 675 -48.92 -16.85 0.76
C PHE A 675 -48.86 -17.26 2.25
N PRO A 676 -49.33 -18.45 2.67
CA PRO A 676 -50.03 -19.48 1.90
C PRO A 676 -51.56 -19.28 1.88
N LEU A 677 -52.08 -18.12 2.32
CA LEU A 677 -53.52 -17.82 2.25
C LEU A 677 -54.03 -17.93 0.81
N ASN A 678 -53.20 -17.47 -0.14
CA ASN A 678 -53.38 -17.64 -1.57
C ASN A 678 -52.23 -18.49 -2.12
N LEU A 679 -52.57 -19.61 -2.75
CA LEU A 679 -51.60 -20.45 -3.47
C LEU A 679 -51.41 -20.01 -4.92
N ILE A 680 -52.24 -19.10 -5.43
CA ILE A 680 -52.06 -18.46 -6.72
C ILE A 680 -51.62 -17.03 -6.42
N VAL A 681 -50.33 -16.77 -6.65
CA VAL A 681 -49.70 -15.46 -6.43
C VAL A 681 -49.27 -14.86 -7.77
N THR A 682 -49.36 -13.53 -7.88
CA THR A 682 -49.03 -12.76 -9.08
C THR A 682 -47.99 -11.68 -8.79
N ASP A 683 -47.15 -11.35 -9.78
CA ASP A 683 -46.11 -10.34 -9.63
C ASP A 683 -46.72 -8.93 -9.55
N ASN A 684 -46.25 -8.16 -8.57
CA ASN A 684 -46.55 -6.75 -8.41
C ASN A 684 -46.26 -5.93 -9.68
N SER A 685 -45.18 -6.20 -10.41
CA SER A 685 -44.75 -5.38 -11.56
C SER A 685 -45.65 -5.49 -12.78
N ASP A 686 -46.07 -6.70 -13.16
CA ASP A 686 -46.78 -6.95 -14.42
C ASP A 686 -48.08 -7.76 -14.26
N GLY A 687 -48.37 -8.27 -13.05
CA GLY A 687 -49.54 -9.11 -12.78
C GLY A 687 -49.45 -10.53 -13.32
N SER A 688 -48.28 -10.96 -13.80
CA SER A 688 -48.07 -12.33 -14.27
C SER A 688 -48.10 -13.32 -13.11
N LYS A 689 -48.52 -14.57 -13.38
CA LYS A 689 -48.55 -15.63 -12.36
C LYS A 689 -47.12 -16.02 -11.99
N ILE A 690 -46.81 -16.02 -10.69
CA ILE A 690 -45.50 -16.44 -10.18
C ILE A 690 -45.50 -17.97 -10.01
N PRO A 691 -44.55 -18.70 -10.63
CA PRO A 691 -44.45 -20.15 -10.50
C PRO A 691 -43.66 -20.55 -9.25
N TRP A 692 -44.20 -20.24 -8.07
CA TRP A 692 -43.50 -20.37 -6.78
C TRP A 692 -43.11 -21.80 -6.38
N ASP A 693 -43.77 -22.81 -6.95
CA ASP A 693 -43.66 -24.23 -6.63
C ASP A 693 -42.60 -24.99 -7.45
N ASN A 694 -42.04 -24.39 -8.49
CA ASN A 694 -41.09 -25.08 -9.39
C ASN A 694 -39.61 -25.02 -8.92
N GLY A 695 -39.34 -24.25 -7.86
CA GLY A 695 -38.02 -24.04 -7.26
C GLY A 695 -37.10 -23.04 -8.00
N HIS A 696 -37.65 -22.22 -8.90
CA HIS A 696 -36.88 -21.22 -9.67
C HIS A 696 -37.04 -19.78 -9.17
N CYS A 697 -37.63 -19.56 -8.00
CA CYS A 697 -37.87 -18.20 -7.53
C CYS A 697 -37.82 -18.05 -6.02
N VAL A 698 -37.38 -16.86 -5.61
CA VAL A 698 -37.62 -16.27 -4.29
C VAL A 698 -38.76 -15.28 -4.43
N VAL A 699 -39.82 -15.48 -3.64
CA VAL A 699 -41.00 -14.62 -3.64
C VAL A 699 -41.00 -13.80 -2.36
N VAL A 700 -40.88 -12.48 -2.48
CA VAL A 700 -41.21 -11.55 -1.40
C VAL A 700 -42.72 -11.52 -1.27
N ASN A 701 -43.23 -11.86 -0.09
CA ASN A 701 -44.65 -12.12 0.13
C ASN A 701 -45.47 -10.82 0.09
N GLY A 702 -46.78 -10.95 -0.12
CA GLY A 702 -47.70 -9.82 -0.07
C GLY A 702 -47.72 -9.16 1.31
N THR A 703 -47.88 -7.85 1.34
CA THR A 703 -47.89 -7.04 2.57
C THR A 703 -48.82 -7.63 3.63
N SER A 704 -48.35 -7.67 4.89
CA SER A 704 -49.08 -8.19 6.06
C SER A 704 -49.35 -9.70 6.06
N ALA A 705 -48.61 -10.50 5.29
CA ALA A 705 -48.71 -11.95 5.37
C ALA A 705 -48.33 -12.47 6.77
N GLU A 706 -49.21 -13.23 7.41
CA GLU A 706 -49.00 -13.71 8.79
C GLU A 706 -47.95 -14.84 8.91
N SER A 707 -47.58 -15.45 7.78
CA SER A 707 -46.87 -16.73 7.72
C SER A 707 -45.37 -16.60 7.49
N SER A 708 -44.93 -15.67 6.65
CA SER A 708 -43.53 -15.42 6.30
C SER A 708 -43.41 -14.19 5.42
N ASP A 709 -42.27 -13.51 5.50
CA ASP A 709 -41.97 -12.33 4.70
C ASP A 709 -41.50 -12.72 3.30
N MET A 710 -40.84 -13.87 3.16
CA MET A 710 -40.45 -14.42 1.86
C MET A 710 -40.58 -15.94 1.84
N ILE A 711 -40.77 -16.49 0.65
CA ILE A 711 -40.80 -17.94 0.43
C ILE A 711 -39.95 -18.34 -0.77
N TYR A 712 -39.40 -19.54 -0.72
CA TYR A 712 -38.87 -20.23 -1.89
C TYR A 712 -38.91 -21.74 -1.68
N VAL A 713 -39.01 -22.48 -2.78
CA VAL A 713 -39.07 -23.95 -2.77
C VAL A 713 -37.73 -24.52 -3.21
N MET A 714 -37.26 -25.56 -2.51
CA MET A 714 -36.08 -26.33 -2.90
C MET A 714 -36.40 -27.83 -2.87
N GLU A 715 -35.76 -28.59 -3.75
CA GLU A 715 -35.85 -30.05 -3.77
C GLU A 715 -34.65 -30.62 -3.00
N GLY A 716 -34.89 -31.47 -2.01
CA GLY A 716 -33.84 -32.22 -1.32
C GLY A 716 -33.29 -33.35 -2.19
N VAL A 717 -32.04 -33.75 -1.97
CA VAL A 717 -31.44 -34.91 -2.66
C VAL A 717 -32.20 -36.21 -2.32
N SER A 718 -32.85 -36.26 -1.16
CA SER A 718 -33.77 -37.32 -0.74
C SER A 718 -35.06 -37.42 -1.55
N GLY A 719 -35.36 -36.43 -2.40
CA GLY A 719 -36.59 -36.36 -3.21
C GLY A 719 -37.75 -35.64 -2.53
N PHE A 720 -37.61 -35.21 -1.27
CA PHE A 720 -38.61 -34.37 -0.60
C PHE A 720 -38.50 -32.92 -1.06
N PHE A 721 -39.65 -32.25 -1.22
CA PHE A 721 -39.69 -30.81 -1.49
C PHE A 721 -39.79 -30.03 -0.19
N TYR A 722 -39.00 -28.97 -0.09
CA TYR A 722 -38.92 -28.09 1.05
C TYR A 722 -39.46 -26.70 0.70
N ILE A 723 -40.45 -26.23 1.46
CA ILE A 723 -40.83 -24.82 1.48
C ILE A 723 -39.96 -24.13 2.52
N ILE A 724 -39.08 -23.26 2.06
CA ILE A 724 -38.26 -22.41 2.92
C ILE A 724 -39.00 -21.11 3.16
N MET A 725 -39.43 -20.93 4.41
CA MET A 725 -40.10 -19.72 4.87
C MET A 725 -39.10 -18.81 5.54
N VAL A 726 -38.94 -17.61 5.00
CA VAL A 726 -38.03 -16.63 5.56
C VAL A 726 -38.80 -15.59 6.36
N GLN A 727 -38.34 -15.36 7.58
CA GLN A 727 -38.76 -14.26 8.43
C GLN A 727 -37.61 -13.27 8.60
N ASN A 728 -37.89 -12.01 8.34
CA ASN A 728 -37.01 -10.89 8.55
C ASN A 728 -37.45 -10.17 9.82
N LYS A 729 -36.85 -10.56 10.94
CA LYS A 729 -37.09 -9.92 12.23
C LYS A 729 -36.25 -8.68 12.36
N TRP A 730 -36.90 -7.56 12.12
CA TRP A 730 -36.35 -6.25 12.39
C TRP A 730 -36.70 -5.82 13.82
N ASP A 731 -35.69 -5.49 14.61
CA ASP A 731 -35.89 -4.78 15.87
C ASP A 731 -35.06 -3.51 15.90
N TYR A 732 -35.70 -2.47 16.42
CA TYR A 732 -35.11 -1.16 16.56
C TYR A 732 -34.29 -1.04 17.87
N GLY A 733 -34.55 -1.89 18.88
CA GLY A 733 -33.95 -1.78 20.22
C GLY A 733 -32.71 -2.63 20.51
N SER A 734 -32.25 -3.43 19.53
CA SER A 734 -31.29 -4.55 19.69
C SER A 734 -31.52 -5.39 20.95
N GLU A 735 -32.77 -5.62 21.35
CA GLU A 735 -33.02 -6.57 22.43
C GLU A 735 -32.53 -7.96 22.00
N GLU A 736 -31.96 -8.76 22.88
CA GLU A 736 -31.55 -10.12 22.49
C GLU A 736 -32.80 -10.94 22.14
N ILE A 737 -32.81 -11.58 20.96
CA ILE A 737 -33.83 -12.59 20.68
C ILE A 737 -33.56 -13.80 21.58
N LYS A 738 -34.52 -14.07 22.47
CA LYS A 738 -34.60 -15.32 23.23
C LYS A 738 -35.33 -16.39 22.43
N GLU A 739 -34.99 -17.64 22.71
CA GLU A 739 -35.60 -18.83 22.08
C GLU A 739 -37.13 -18.83 22.20
N GLU A 740 -37.68 -18.40 23.34
CA GLU A 740 -39.13 -18.29 23.59
C GLU A 740 -39.84 -17.29 22.66
N ASN A 741 -39.12 -16.32 22.12
CA ASN A 741 -39.63 -15.29 21.20
C ASN A 741 -39.50 -15.73 19.72
N VAL A 742 -38.93 -16.91 19.47
CA VAL A 742 -38.87 -17.53 18.15
C VAL A 742 -40.23 -18.17 17.83
N SER A 743 -41.13 -17.35 17.25
CA SER A 743 -42.48 -17.76 16.85
C SER A 743 -42.51 -18.91 15.83
N LYS A 744 -43.25 -20.00 16.16
CA LYS A 744 -43.65 -21.08 15.23
C LYS A 744 -44.97 -20.82 14.49
N LYS A 745 -45.44 -19.56 14.38
CA LYS A 745 -46.74 -19.23 13.73
C LYS A 745 -46.87 -19.84 12.32
N ASN A 746 -45.77 -19.91 11.59
CA ASN A 746 -45.61 -20.46 10.23
C ASN A 746 -46.13 -21.89 10.08
N VAL A 747 -45.81 -22.76 11.05
CA VAL A 747 -46.18 -24.18 11.01
C VAL A 747 -47.70 -24.33 11.17
N LYS A 748 -48.34 -23.44 11.95
CA LYS A 748 -49.80 -23.42 12.11
C LYS A 748 -50.52 -22.90 10.86
N SER A 749 -49.97 -21.91 10.16
CA SER A 749 -50.54 -21.41 8.90
C SER A 749 -50.42 -22.42 7.76
N ILE A 750 -49.27 -23.10 7.65
CA ILE A 750 -49.07 -24.15 6.63
C ILE A 750 -49.98 -25.34 6.88
N LYS A 751 -50.12 -25.81 8.13
CA LYS A 751 -51.05 -26.93 8.45
C LYS A 751 -52.52 -26.64 8.11
N ARG A 752 -52.88 -25.37 7.89
CA ARG A 752 -54.25 -24.95 7.48
C ARG A 752 -54.40 -24.78 5.97
N SER A 753 -53.32 -24.82 5.21
CA SER A 753 -53.30 -24.66 3.76
C SER A 753 -52.93 -26.01 3.12
N ASN A 754 -53.63 -26.44 2.06
CA ASN A 754 -53.46 -27.74 1.39
C ASN A 754 -52.07 -27.87 0.70
N LEU A 755 -50.99 -27.92 1.47
CA LEU A 755 -49.60 -28.08 1.04
C LEU A 755 -49.09 -29.50 1.38
N GLU A 756 -49.98 -30.49 1.30
CA GLU A 756 -49.62 -31.90 1.50
C GLU A 756 -48.54 -32.31 0.48
N GLY A 757 -47.37 -32.74 0.97
CA GLY A 757 -46.23 -33.12 0.14
C GLY A 757 -44.97 -32.25 0.29
N TYR A 758 -45.05 -31.14 1.04
CA TYR A 758 -43.90 -30.29 1.34
C TYR A 758 -43.48 -30.37 2.80
N GLU A 759 -42.17 -30.49 3.05
CA GLU A 759 -41.58 -30.23 4.37
C GLU A 759 -41.31 -28.73 4.53
N THR A 760 -41.49 -28.19 5.73
CA THR A 760 -41.26 -26.76 5.98
C THR A 760 -39.95 -26.56 6.75
N LYS A 761 -39.13 -25.59 6.32
CA LYS A 761 -38.05 -25.04 7.14
C LYS A 761 -38.23 -23.54 7.27
N THR A 762 -37.98 -23.01 8.46
CA THR A 762 -38.03 -21.58 8.72
C THR A 762 -36.63 -21.03 8.86
N ILE A 763 -36.32 -19.94 8.17
CA ILE A 763 -35.07 -19.20 8.33
C ILE A 763 -35.41 -17.82 8.87
N ILE A 764 -34.75 -17.43 9.95
CA ILE A 764 -34.96 -16.14 10.59
C ILE A 764 -33.70 -15.32 10.38
N PHE A 765 -33.81 -14.26 9.59
CA PHE A 765 -32.82 -13.20 9.55
C PHE A 765 -33.21 -12.15 10.56
N THR A 766 -32.29 -11.79 11.45
CA THR A 766 -32.59 -10.79 12.48
C THR A 766 -31.47 -9.79 12.66
N THR A 767 -31.85 -8.52 12.82
CA THR A 767 -30.94 -7.43 13.18
C THR A 767 -30.54 -7.45 14.65
N GLN A 768 -31.10 -8.37 15.45
CA GLN A 768 -30.81 -8.54 16.87
C GLN A 768 -29.66 -9.54 17.09
N PRO A 769 -28.88 -9.39 18.17
CA PRO A 769 -28.05 -10.48 18.69
C PRO A 769 -28.93 -11.67 19.10
N TYR A 770 -28.38 -12.88 19.02
CA TYR A 770 -29.08 -14.10 19.41
C TYR A 770 -28.31 -14.84 20.51
N LYS A 771 -29.00 -15.15 21.61
CA LYS A 771 -28.44 -15.85 22.76
C LYS A 771 -29.28 -17.07 23.10
N GLY A 772 -29.12 -18.12 22.30
CA GLY A 772 -29.74 -19.42 22.54
C GLY A 772 -28.69 -20.52 22.68
N ASN A 773 -28.91 -21.43 23.63
CA ASN A 773 -28.02 -22.60 23.86
C ASN A 773 -28.55 -23.88 23.18
N LYS A 774 -29.75 -23.83 22.58
CA LYS A 774 -30.39 -24.99 21.96
C LYS A 774 -30.65 -24.70 20.49
N ASN A 775 -30.16 -25.62 19.66
CA ASN A 775 -30.54 -25.65 18.25
C ASN A 775 -32.01 -26.05 18.15
N LEU A 776 -32.84 -25.19 17.54
CA LEU A 776 -34.26 -25.43 17.35
C LEU A 776 -34.50 -26.29 16.10
N PRO A 777 -35.20 -27.43 16.21
CA PRO A 777 -35.57 -28.21 15.03
C PRO A 777 -36.40 -27.38 14.05
N GLU A 778 -36.14 -27.57 12.76
CA GLU A 778 -36.79 -26.92 11.62
C GLU A 778 -36.54 -25.42 11.48
N ILE A 779 -35.72 -24.82 12.35
CA ILE A 779 -35.48 -23.38 12.39
C ILE A 779 -33.98 -23.09 12.28
N LEU A 780 -33.63 -22.26 11.29
CA LEU A 780 -32.29 -21.65 11.17
C LEU A 780 -32.36 -20.18 11.56
N ILE A 781 -31.34 -19.68 12.27
CA ILE A 781 -31.27 -18.28 12.70
C ILE A 781 -29.96 -17.66 12.23
N VAL A 782 -30.06 -16.59 11.44
CA VAL A 782 -28.96 -15.71 11.06
C VAL A 782 -29.15 -14.40 11.81
N SER A 783 -28.39 -14.23 12.89
CA SER A 783 -28.40 -13.03 13.73
C SER A 783 -27.35 -12.02 13.31
N LYS A 784 -27.45 -10.80 13.83
CA LYS A 784 -26.48 -9.71 13.63
C LYS A 784 -25.03 -10.16 13.84
N ASP A 785 -24.79 -10.99 14.86
CA ASP A 785 -23.45 -11.49 15.20
C ASP A 785 -22.83 -12.35 14.09
N ASN A 786 -23.66 -12.96 13.25
CA ASN A 786 -23.25 -13.87 12.19
C ASN A 786 -23.34 -13.25 10.79
N PHE A 787 -23.63 -11.95 10.68
CA PHE A 787 -23.77 -11.27 9.38
C PHE A 787 -22.49 -11.33 8.56
N LYS A 788 -21.32 -11.19 9.18
CA LYS A 788 -20.05 -11.31 8.46
C LYS A 788 -19.88 -12.71 7.87
N SER A 789 -20.31 -13.76 8.59
CA SER A 789 -20.25 -15.15 8.13
C SER A 789 -21.26 -15.44 7.03
N TYR A 790 -22.49 -14.92 7.16
CA TYR A 790 -23.57 -15.19 6.20
C TYR A 790 -23.46 -14.34 4.93
N PHE A 791 -23.35 -13.02 5.07
CA PHE A 791 -23.30 -12.09 3.95
C PHE A 791 -21.90 -11.99 3.30
N GLY A 792 -20.88 -12.56 3.95
CA GLY A 792 -19.49 -12.38 3.54
C GLY A 792 -18.99 -10.95 3.77
N PRO A 793 -17.68 -10.68 3.55
CA PRO A 793 -17.07 -9.41 3.88
C PRO A 793 -17.70 -8.22 3.14
N VAL A 794 -18.06 -8.40 1.87
CA VAL A 794 -18.54 -7.31 1.00
C VAL A 794 -19.98 -6.92 1.30
N PHE A 795 -20.91 -7.88 1.26
CA PHE A 795 -22.33 -7.56 1.52
C PHE A 795 -22.58 -7.30 3.01
N SER A 796 -21.79 -7.88 3.93
CA SER A 796 -21.91 -7.55 5.36
C SER A 796 -21.56 -6.09 5.62
N ALA A 797 -20.58 -5.49 4.94
CA ALA A 797 -20.27 -4.07 5.13
C ALA A 797 -21.44 -3.17 4.68
N ARG A 798 -22.08 -3.50 3.56
CA ARG A 798 -23.24 -2.75 3.04
C ARG A 798 -24.51 -3.01 3.84
N ALA A 799 -24.76 -4.25 4.25
CA ALA A 799 -25.82 -4.61 5.20
C ALA A 799 -25.61 -3.83 6.48
N THR A 800 -24.43 -3.98 7.10
CA THR A 800 -24.08 -3.30 8.35
C THR A 800 -24.19 -1.81 8.21
N PHE A 801 -23.76 -1.17 7.11
CA PHE A 801 -23.89 0.28 6.95
C PHE A 801 -25.32 0.75 6.69
N SER A 802 -26.08 0.06 5.84
CA SER A 802 -27.52 0.31 5.68
C SER A 802 -28.25 0.16 7.02
N LEU A 803 -27.73 -0.73 7.88
CA LEU A 803 -28.13 -0.96 9.25
C LEU A 803 -27.46 -0.01 10.27
N THR A 804 -26.30 0.62 10.02
CA THR A 804 -25.49 1.40 11.01
C THR A 804 -26.26 2.59 11.55
N ARG A 805 -27.35 2.93 10.89
CA ARG A 805 -28.37 3.75 11.47
C ARG A 805 -28.70 3.25 12.87
N ASP A 806 -28.97 1.96 13.14
CA ASP A 806 -29.30 1.31 14.44
C ASP A 806 -28.41 1.64 15.64
N ILE A 807 -27.22 2.17 15.41
CA ILE A 807 -26.23 2.44 16.45
C ILE A 807 -25.76 3.88 16.44
N ASN A 808 -26.24 4.68 15.47
CA ASN A 808 -26.04 6.13 15.43
C ASN A 808 -27.38 6.87 15.43
N PRO A 809 -27.79 7.45 16.57
CA PRO A 809 -29.08 8.09 16.75
C PRO A 809 -29.30 9.34 15.87
N ASN A 810 -28.29 9.82 15.12
CA ASN A 810 -28.45 10.89 14.14
C ASN A 810 -29.26 10.49 12.91
N PHE A 811 -29.21 9.21 12.55
CA PHE A 811 -29.87 8.70 11.34
C PHE A 811 -31.17 7.94 11.64
N TRP A 812 -31.61 7.92 12.90
CA TRP A 812 -32.87 7.31 13.31
C TRP A 812 -34.06 8.19 12.93
N ASP A 813 -35.17 7.62 12.51
CA ASP A 813 -36.44 8.33 12.52
C ASP A 813 -37.01 8.43 13.96
N ILE A 814 -38.13 9.15 14.11
CA ILE A 814 -38.81 9.32 15.40
C ILE A 814 -39.30 7.99 15.99
N ASN A 815 -39.78 7.06 15.16
CA ASN A 815 -40.29 5.77 15.62
C ASN A 815 -39.14 4.89 16.13
N ARG A 816 -38.00 4.89 15.45
CA ARG A 816 -36.78 4.21 15.90
C ARG A 816 -36.26 4.79 17.20
N LEU A 817 -36.21 6.12 17.35
CA LEU A 817 -35.90 6.75 18.63
C LEU A 817 -36.82 6.26 19.76
N LYS A 818 -38.15 6.25 19.53
CA LYS A 818 -39.15 5.81 20.52
C LYS A 818 -38.90 4.37 20.99
N ASN A 819 -38.61 3.49 20.04
CA ASN A 819 -38.49 2.04 20.30
C ASN A 819 -37.13 1.64 20.88
N THR A 820 -36.08 2.44 20.63
CA THR A 820 -34.72 2.14 21.09
C THR A 820 -34.42 2.70 22.48
N LEU A 821 -35.04 3.83 22.85
CA LEU A 821 -34.69 4.58 24.06
C LEU A 821 -35.63 4.26 25.23
N MET A 822 -35.24 3.30 26.07
CA MET A 822 -35.91 3.06 27.35
C MET A 822 -35.75 4.26 28.29
N GLY A 823 -36.83 4.60 29.02
CA GLY A 823 -36.87 5.70 30.00
C GLY A 823 -37.30 7.06 29.44
N ILE A 824 -37.49 7.18 28.12
CA ILE A 824 -37.95 8.40 27.46
C ILE A 824 -39.41 8.22 27.03
N GLY A 825 -40.34 8.89 27.70
CA GLY A 825 -41.75 8.84 27.34
C GLY A 825 -42.04 9.47 25.97
N ASN A 826 -43.16 9.08 25.33
CA ASN A 826 -43.58 9.55 24.00
C ASN A 826 -43.56 11.08 23.84
N ALA A 827 -43.88 11.83 24.89
CA ALA A 827 -43.86 13.30 24.87
C ALA A 827 -42.45 13.90 24.82
N SER A 828 -41.42 13.16 25.24
CA SER A 828 -40.03 13.62 25.30
C SER A 828 -39.20 13.21 24.09
N ILE A 829 -39.69 12.31 23.22
CA ILE A 829 -38.89 11.81 22.11
C ILE A 829 -38.65 12.84 21.00
N TYR A 830 -39.59 13.77 20.82
CA TYR A 830 -39.40 14.92 19.93
C TYR A 830 -38.29 15.83 20.45
N ASN A 831 -38.18 15.98 21.78
CA ASN A 831 -37.07 16.70 22.40
C ASN A 831 -35.73 15.98 22.20
N VAL A 832 -35.73 14.65 22.22
CA VAL A 832 -34.53 13.87 21.87
C VAL A 832 -34.14 14.17 20.42
N ALA A 833 -35.05 13.98 19.47
CA ALA A 833 -34.78 14.26 18.06
C ALA A 833 -34.31 15.71 17.80
N ALA A 834 -34.87 16.69 18.51
CA ALA A 834 -34.50 18.09 18.42
C ALA A 834 -33.08 18.39 18.94
N LYS A 835 -32.50 17.53 19.79
CA LYS A 835 -31.11 17.65 20.30
C LYS A 835 -30.05 17.10 19.34
N ARG A 836 -30.46 16.63 18.15
CA ARG A 836 -29.51 16.20 17.12
C ARG A 836 -28.74 17.40 16.55
N PRO A 837 -27.50 17.18 16.07
CA PRO A 837 -26.83 15.89 15.99
C PRO A 837 -26.00 15.55 17.24
N TYR A 838 -25.87 14.25 17.53
CA TYR A 838 -25.05 13.69 18.58
C TYR A 838 -23.67 13.33 18.05
N ILE A 839 -22.61 13.69 18.77
CA ILE A 839 -21.24 13.48 18.28
C ILE A 839 -20.56 12.20 18.76
N SER A 840 -21.03 11.63 19.86
CA SER A 840 -20.51 10.39 20.43
C SER A 840 -21.61 9.72 21.26
N GLU A 841 -21.37 8.47 21.66
CA GLU A 841 -22.24 7.75 22.57
C GLU A 841 -22.37 8.52 23.90
N ASP A 842 -21.26 8.98 24.46
CA ASP A 842 -21.26 9.71 25.73
C ASP A 842 -22.02 11.03 25.63
N HIS A 843 -21.87 11.77 24.53
CA HIS A 843 -22.63 13.00 24.30
C HIS A 843 -24.14 12.70 24.22
N PHE A 844 -24.53 11.65 23.50
CA PHE A 844 -25.93 11.25 23.39
C PHE A 844 -26.56 11.03 24.78
N TYR A 845 -25.89 10.29 25.66
CA TYR A 845 -26.39 10.02 27.01
C TYR A 845 -26.30 11.25 27.94
N SER A 846 -25.30 12.13 27.77
CA SER A 846 -25.19 13.34 28.60
C SER A 846 -26.34 14.33 28.35
N VAL A 847 -26.72 14.54 27.08
CA VAL A 847 -27.84 15.44 26.74
C VAL A 847 -29.21 14.76 26.91
N ASN A 848 -29.25 13.43 27.05
CA ASN A 848 -30.46 12.65 27.30
C ASN A 848 -30.33 11.79 28.57
N PRO A 849 -30.26 12.39 29.78
CA PRO A 849 -29.96 11.66 31.01
C PRO A 849 -31.04 10.65 31.43
N ARG A 850 -32.24 10.73 30.83
CA ARG A 850 -33.32 9.75 31.03
C ARG A 850 -33.18 8.51 30.13
N ALA A 851 -32.26 8.52 29.16
CA ALA A 851 -32.00 7.39 28.28
C ALA A 851 -31.22 6.30 29.04
N VAL A 852 -31.70 5.06 28.99
CA VAL A 852 -30.99 3.91 29.57
C VAL A 852 -29.99 3.33 28.58
N LYS A 853 -28.76 3.04 29.03
CA LYS A 853 -27.70 2.41 28.21
C LYS A 853 -27.91 0.88 28.17
N LYS A 854 -28.42 0.35 27.05
CA LYS A 854 -28.66 -1.09 26.81
C LYS A 854 -27.77 -1.71 25.73
N GLN A 855 -27.45 -0.95 24.68
CA GLN A 855 -26.65 -1.38 23.53
C GLN A 855 -25.51 -0.38 23.31
N LYS A 856 -24.39 -0.83 22.76
CA LYS A 856 -23.30 0.06 22.36
C LYS A 856 -23.72 0.86 21.12
N LEU A 857 -23.66 2.18 21.21
CA LEU A 857 -23.78 3.07 20.06
C LEU A 857 -22.40 3.15 19.37
N ASP A 858 -22.36 2.86 18.08
CA ASP A 858 -21.16 2.63 17.30
C ASP A 858 -21.21 3.51 16.04
N LEU A 859 -20.03 3.92 15.55
CA LEU A 859 -19.82 4.73 14.35
C LEU A 859 -20.53 6.10 14.36
N PHE A 860 -20.04 7.02 15.20
CA PHE A 860 -20.32 8.44 15.04
C PHE A 860 -19.31 9.05 14.06
N PRO A 861 -19.72 9.55 12.88
CA PRO A 861 -18.80 10.21 11.93
C PRO A 861 -18.09 11.44 12.52
N PHE A 862 -18.62 11.95 13.64
CA PHE A 862 -18.11 13.08 14.41
C PHE A 862 -17.04 12.68 15.44
N ASP A 863 -17.01 11.41 15.88
CA ASP A 863 -16.03 10.89 16.86
C ASP A 863 -14.70 10.50 16.20
N VAL A 864 -14.35 11.21 15.12
CA VAL A 864 -13.09 11.06 14.42
C VAL A 864 -12.16 12.15 14.95
N GLN A 865 -11.17 11.76 15.78
CA GLN A 865 -10.20 12.70 16.34
C GLN A 865 -9.56 13.57 15.24
N GLY A 866 -9.49 14.88 15.49
CA GLY A 866 -8.91 15.88 14.58
C GLY A 866 -9.88 16.50 13.58
N THR A 867 -11.18 16.26 13.71
CA THR A 867 -12.21 16.72 12.73
C THR A 867 -13.13 17.84 13.25
N GLU A 868 -12.86 18.37 14.44
CA GLU A 868 -13.64 19.43 15.08
C GLU A 868 -13.19 20.80 14.57
N ILE A 869 -14.14 21.67 14.21
CA ILE A 869 -13.85 23.08 13.89
C ILE A 869 -14.29 23.92 15.09
N TYR A 870 -13.33 24.59 15.74
CA TYR A 870 -13.57 25.41 16.93
C TYR A 870 -14.03 26.84 16.63
N ALA A 871 -14.10 27.23 15.34
CA ALA A 871 -14.55 28.55 14.92
C ALA A 871 -15.40 28.44 13.64
N PRO A 872 -16.44 29.28 13.47
CA PRO A 872 -17.17 29.33 12.21
C PRO A 872 -16.21 29.72 11.07
N ILE A 873 -16.20 28.94 9.99
CA ILE A 873 -15.58 29.39 8.74
C ILE A 873 -16.55 30.41 8.16
N ILE A 874 -16.25 31.70 8.36
CA ILE A 874 -16.97 32.83 7.78
C ILE A 874 -16.86 32.82 6.25
#